data_AF-A0A2R6CDU1-F1
#
_entry.id   AF-A0A2R6CDU1-F1
#
_cell.length_a   1.000
_cell.length_b   1.000
_cell.length_c   1.000
_cell.angle_alpha   90.00
_cell.angle_beta   90.00
_cell.angle_gamma   90.00
#
_symmetry.space_group_name_H-M   'P 1'
#
loop_
_entity.id
_entity.type
_entity.pdbx_description
1 polymer ?
#
loop_
_entity_poly.entity_id
_entity_poly.type
_entity_poly.pdbx_seq_one_letter_code
_entity_poly.pdbx_strand_id
1 'polypeptide(L)'
;MFAMFGTHNPSTCWAPGFYSEIAVHTARSRLYNALVESIENSRLIISHDPTTLGGQSVSGNPRCKRAFSDFIFWLSVVKKYSIDDRVYSTQFVEPLRCFARTRISLGEASSKWMNVEGLVVSVSRPFQDRYSGGELVELGVICPILRATMNIRIPASQGKGLSLGAHTLSQVQPYPLVNRLHPLDGKKTLSGSGGRIRVGELDFIKLSLNDLEDVGVSAALEDYIMVRTTQKKSRVLSRLFVVAGKLVACSSNWITLKSVDDRFSVKMLMADRSLNGSGSDMGELCASLEGQFVRVLCSAPWCLRTKNAYPEALYIEGGSREEALLDDIKGFVRVRGRVKKADLEARYHEVDPLDEPLMTEGDCISYLFVSSASDPVADCFLSEQERLRSLRRKLIPVPDILVLRAEKLFSRDKLNINWLIKEFSADPDLANCLLSVLNSEKLPGGIPSRLTEAARQLECPESKLRWLWYVDLLTRRKVRGQKSRMSRRSVLAVSDTGLSVMSAIVGKRLADELREGCALIELSRASELTGLHEDSLLGVLRRAEEHPVEQLRYICEVAVGGEKTGLFWSTPQGAASGKIAEIAAKRLQEMRRDVLGVMRSVPHGLASGKVAERLSEQGLKYEVVTVKLILDNLAKEAKVSIDQNNVWVYPPRERVMDFLIENPDSSFTLGELSARLHVNRDEIERVLKDLVAQGEVETLPSGRYVLKGCAERVLEKEARNYIEACVLKILRRRGELNEHVLEGRVLEEMKSKESFKGLSKPQLVSHFSYVIEQLEKQGKVVRENGVCRCAEETRRR
;
A
#
# COMPACT_ATOMS: atom_id res chain seq x y z
N MET A 1 -3.31 -2.65 -21.46
CA MET A 1 -2.61 -3.93 -21.75
C MET A 1 -1.14 -3.70 -21.41
N PHE A 2 -0.55 -3.89 -20.23
CA PHE A 2 -0.80 -4.65 -19.00
C PHE A 2 -0.36 -3.81 -17.79
N ALA A 3 -1.23 -3.57 -16.80
CA ALA A 3 -0.78 -3.16 -15.47
C ALA A 3 -0.63 -4.46 -14.65
N MET A 4 0.56 -5.06 -14.71
CA MET A 4 0.91 -6.21 -13.88
C MET A 4 1.13 -5.74 -12.44
N PHE A 5 0.87 -6.63 -11.47
CA PHE A 5 1.28 -6.47 -10.08
C PHE A 5 2.77 -6.12 -10.04
N GLY A 6 3.08 -4.93 -9.51
CA GLY A 6 4.44 -4.40 -9.44
C GLY A 6 4.52 -2.99 -10.00
N THR A 7 4.51 -2.01 -9.12
CA THR A 7 5.10 -0.70 -9.43
C THR A 7 6.58 -0.93 -9.78
N HIS A 8 6.93 -0.57 -11.02
CA HIS A 8 8.25 -0.51 -11.64
C HIS A 8 8.67 -1.69 -12.54
N ASN A 9 8.61 -1.40 -13.84
CA ASN A 9 9.37 -1.99 -14.94
C ASN A 9 8.96 -3.40 -15.42
N PRO A 10 8.65 -3.58 -16.72
CA PRO A 10 8.49 -4.90 -17.35
C PRO A 10 9.79 -5.75 -17.36
N SER A 11 10.89 -5.23 -16.82
CA SER A 11 12.19 -5.89 -16.67
C SER A 11 12.40 -6.56 -15.30
N THR A 12 11.43 -6.49 -14.37
CA THR A 12 11.54 -7.10 -13.03
C THR A 12 10.90 -8.50 -13.02
N CYS A 13 11.52 -9.45 -12.30
CA CYS A 13 11.05 -10.83 -12.19
C CYS A 13 9.58 -10.87 -11.75
N TRP A 14 8.70 -11.40 -12.60
CA TRP A 14 7.29 -11.57 -12.34
C TRP A 14 7.09 -12.70 -11.32
N ALA A 15 6.73 -12.38 -10.07
CA ALA A 15 6.39 -13.37 -9.06
C ALA A 15 5.22 -12.87 -8.19
N PRO A 16 4.13 -13.64 -8.05
CA PRO A 16 3.04 -13.31 -7.14
C PRO A 16 3.52 -13.13 -5.70
N GLY A 17 2.81 -12.36 -4.87
CA GLY A 17 3.17 -12.15 -3.46
C GLY A 17 3.39 -13.46 -2.67
N PHE A 18 2.56 -14.48 -2.95
CA PHE A 18 2.64 -15.81 -2.32
C PHE A 18 3.82 -16.64 -2.81
N TYR A 19 4.47 -16.18 -3.88
CA TYR A 19 5.69 -16.74 -4.47
C TYR A 19 6.91 -15.81 -4.30
N SER A 20 6.80 -14.79 -3.46
CA SER A 20 7.94 -13.99 -3.01
C SER A 20 8.91 -14.85 -2.17
N GLU A 21 10.18 -14.42 -2.10
CA GLU A 21 11.23 -15.10 -1.33
C GLU A 21 10.79 -15.41 0.12
N ILE A 22 10.21 -14.42 0.80
CA ILE A 22 9.73 -14.56 2.19
C ILE A 22 8.59 -15.57 2.29
N ALA A 23 7.63 -15.53 1.36
CA ALA A 23 6.48 -16.42 1.36
C ALA A 23 6.91 -17.88 1.13
N VAL A 24 7.77 -18.11 0.13
CA VAL A 24 8.33 -19.42 -0.20
C VAL A 24 9.17 -19.97 0.96
N HIS A 25 10.06 -19.16 1.55
CA HIS A 25 10.84 -19.55 2.71
C HIS A 25 9.96 -19.94 3.91
N THR A 26 8.90 -19.15 4.16
CA THR A 26 7.93 -19.43 5.23
C THR A 26 7.16 -20.73 4.97
N ALA A 27 6.73 -20.95 3.72
CA ALA A 27 6.06 -22.19 3.32
C ALA A 27 6.95 -23.42 3.50
N ARG A 28 8.22 -23.37 3.04
CA ARG A 28 9.21 -24.44 3.24
C ARG A 28 9.47 -24.74 4.71
N SER A 29 9.60 -23.71 5.54
CA SER A 29 9.79 -23.89 6.99
C SER A 29 8.59 -24.54 7.65
N ARG A 30 7.37 -24.15 7.28
CA ARG A 30 6.12 -24.76 7.77
C ARG A 30 5.99 -26.21 7.32
N LEU A 31 6.25 -26.48 6.05
CA LEU A 31 6.25 -27.83 5.49
C LEU A 31 7.19 -28.76 6.26
N TYR A 32 8.44 -28.33 6.46
CA TYR A 32 9.43 -29.09 7.21
C TYR A 32 8.93 -29.42 8.62
N ASN A 33 8.43 -28.44 9.37
CA ASN A 33 7.92 -28.69 10.73
C ASN A 33 6.67 -29.58 10.74
N ALA A 34 5.84 -29.47 9.71
CA ALA A 34 4.58 -30.22 9.61
C ALA A 34 4.79 -31.71 9.35
N LEU A 35 5.85 -32.08 8.60
CA LEU A 35 6.08 -33.46 8.16
C LEU A 35 7.22 -34.17 8.90
N VAL A 36 8.29 -33.46 9.28
CA VAL A 36 9.38 -34.09 10.03
C VAL A 36 8.89 -34.54 11.40
N GLU A 37 8.08 -33.72 12.08
CA GLU A 37 7.53 -34.00 13.41
C GLU A 37 6.38 -35.03 13.41
N SER A 38 5.76 -35.37 12.26
CA SER A 38 4.67 -36.36 12.20
C SER A 38 4.68 -37.16 10.90
N ILE A 39 4.90 -38.47 11.05
CA ILE A 39 4.83 -39.45 9.95
C ILE A 39 3.39 -39.57 9.45
N GLU A 40 2.41 -39.48 10.33
CA GLU A 40 0.99 -39.53 10.01
C GLU A 40 0.60 -38.42 9.04
N ASN A 41 1.09 -37.19 9.25
CA ASN A 41 0.88 -36.09 8.31
C ASN A 41 1.48 -36.38 6.93
N SER A 42 2.63 -37.08 6.88
CA SER A 42 3.22 -37.54 5.62
C SER A 42 2.34 -38.58 4.93
N ARG A 43 1.76 -39.53 5.68
CA ARG A 43 0.80 -40.52 5.16
C ARG A 43 -0.48 -39.88 4.63
N LEU A 44 -0.98 -38.83 5.29
CA LEU A 44 -2.16 -38.07 4.84
C LEU A 44 -1.93 -37.40 3.47
N ILE A 45 -0.78 -36.76 3.28
CA ILE A 45 -0.41 -36.10 2.01
C ILE A 45 -0.31 -37.09 0.83
N ILE A 46 0.13 -38.32 1.10
CA ILE A 46 0.23 -39.36 0.06
C ILE A 46 -1.16 -39.86 -0.32
N SER A 47 -2.02 -40.09 0.67
CA SER A 47 -3.32 -40.75 0.49
C SER A 47 -4.45 -39.83 0.02
N HIS A 48 -4.34 -38.51 0.20
CA HIS A 48 -5.42 -37.56 -0.11
C HIS A 48 -4.95 -36.39 -0.98
N ASP A 49 -5.89 -35.61 -1.54
CA ASP A 49 -5.57 -34.30 -2.11
C ASP A 49 -5.21 -33.34 -0.97
N PRO A 50 -4.01 -32.73 -0.96
CA PRO A 50 -3.62 -31.77 0.06
C PRO A 50 -4.64 -30.65 0.30
N THR A 51 -5.36 -30.21 -0.74
CA THR A 51 -6.33 -29.11 -0.64
C THR A 51 -7.62 -29.47 0.07
N THR A 52 -7.94 -30.77 0.21
CA THR A 52 -9.09 -31.24 0.98
C THR A 52 -8.76 -31.54 2.44
N LEU A 53 -7.47 -31.49 2.82
CA LEU A 53 -7.01 -31.84 4.18
C LEU A 53 -7.29 -30.76 5.24
N GLY A 54 -7.84 -29.60 4.85
CA GLY A 54 -8.04 -28.43 5.71
C GLY A 54 -8.91 -28.65 6.96
N GLY A 55 -9.63 -29.78 7.07
CA GLY A 55 -10.46 -30.17 8.22
C GLY A 55 -10.23 -31.59 8.77
N GLN A 56 -9.24 -32.34 8.26
CA GLN A 56 -8.96 -33.69 8.78
C GLN A 56 -8.23 -33.65 10.13
N SER A 57 -8.25 -34.74 10.88
CA SER A 57 -7.52 -34.90 12.16
C SER A 57 -6.00 -34.93 11.93
N VAL A 58 -5.41 -33.75 11.74
CA VAL A 58 -3.95 -33.56 11.63
C VAL A 58 -3.27 -34.03 12.93
N SER A 59 -2.16 -34.76 12.77
CA SER A 59 -1.38 -35.35 13.86
C SER A 59 -0.23 -34.44 14.30
N GLY A 60 0.33 -34.72 15.48
CA GLY A 60 1.42 -33.94 16.08
C GLY A 60 0.98 -32.89 17.10
N ASN A 61 1.96 -32.16 17.66
CA ASN A 61 1.71 -31.11 18.65
C ASN A 61 0.95 -29.91 18.04
N PRO A 62 0.37 -28.98 18.84
CA PRO A 62 -0.38 -27.82 18.33
C PRO A 62 0.40 -26.96 17.32
N ARG A 63 1.74 -26.90 17.42
CA ARG A 63 2.60 -26.14 16.50
C ARG A 63 2.71 -26.85 15.15
N CYS A 64 2.90 -28.16 15.14
CA CYS A 64 2.89 -29.01 13.96
C CYS A 64 1.55 -28.91 13.22
N LYS A 65 0.42 -29.04 13.94
CA LYS A 65 -0.93 -28.87 13.37
C LYS A 65 -1.12 -27.50 12.71
N ARG A 66 -0.67 -26.43 13.38
CA ARG A 66 -0.73 -25.07 12.82
C ARG A 66 0.16 -24.90 11.60
N ALA A 67 1.39 -25.44 11.62
CA ALA A 67 2.31 -25.39 10.49
C ALA A 67 1.74 -26.13 9.27
N PHE A 68 1.11 -27.29 9.49
CA PHE A 68 0.43 -28.06 8.45
C PHE A 68 -0.73 -27.25 7.86
N SER A 69 -1.66 -26.77 8.69
CA SER A 69 -2.81 -25.96 8.24
C SER A 69 -2.36 -24.71 7.46
N ASP A 70 -1.35 -23.99 7.96
CA ASP A 70 -0.81 -22.81 7.29
C ASP A 70 -0.17 -23.15 5.93
N PHE A 71 0.50 -24.29 5.81
CA PHE A 71 1.09 -24.75 4.55
C PHE A 71 0.02 -25.19 3.54
N ILE A 72 -0.99 -25.95 3.99
CA ILE A 72 -2.12 -26.36 3.13
C ILE A 72 -2.88 -25.14 2.62
N PHE A 73 -3.08 -24.12 3.46
CA PHE A 73 -3.67 -22.85 3.01
C PHE A 73 -2.82 -22.17 1.92
N TRP A 74 -1.50 -22.10 2.10
CA TRP A 74 -0.63 -21.55 1.06
C TRP A 74 -0.73 -22.35 -0.25
N LEU A 75 -0.80 -23.67 -0.15
CA LEU A 75 -0.93 -24.56 -1.29
C LEU A 75 -2.29 -24.42 -2.01
N SER A 76 -3.38 -24.14 -1.30
CA SER A 76 -4.68 -23.85 -1.92
C SER A 76 -4.68 -22.51 -2.67
N VAL A 77 -3.96 -21.50 -2.17
CA VAL A 77 -3.70 -20.27 -2.92
C VAL A 77 -2.90 -20.58 -4.19
N VAL A 78 -1.82 -21.35 -4.08
CA VAL A 78 -1.03 -21.78 -5.25
C VAL A 78 -1.91 -22.47 -6.30
N LYS A 79 -2.76 -23.44 -5.91
CA LYS A 79 -3.70 -24.13 -6.82
C LYS A 79 -4.59 -23.15 -7.59
N LYS A 80 -5.16 -22.16 -6.89
CA LYS A 80 -6.06 -21.16 -7.49
C LYS A 80 -5.37 -20.42 -8.63
N TYR A 81 -4.11 -20.03 -8.44
CA TYR A 81 -3.34 -19.24 -9.40
C TYR A 81 -2.50 -20.05 -10.39
N SER A 82 -2.40 -21.37 -10.22
CA SER A 82 -1.76 -22.25 -11.20
C SER A 82 -2.42 -22.12 -12.59
N ILE A 83 -1.64 -22.35 -13.64
CA ILE A 83 -2.12 -22.34 -15.03
C ILE A 83 -3.29 -23.34 -15.17
N ASP A 84 -3.05 -24.57 -14.73
CA ASP A 84 -4.03 -25.66 -14.73
C ASP A 84 -3.74 -26.68 -13.62
N ASP A 85 -4.63 -27.66 -13.46
CA ASP A 85 -4.51 -28.72 -12.46
C ASP A 85 -3.34 -29.68 -12.71
N ARG A 86 -2.90 -29.84 -13.98
CA ARG A 86 -1.76 -30.70 -14.32
C ARG A 86 -0.47 -30.07 -13.80
N VAL A 87 -0.25 -28.77 -14.04
CA VAL A 87 0.89 -28.01 -13.51
C VAL A 87 0.86 -28.01 -11.99
N TYR A 88 -0.30 -27.74 -11.38
CA TYR A 88 -0.44 -27.78 -9.92
C TYR A 88 -0.06 -29.15 -9.32
N SER A 89 -0.63 -30.22 -9.87
CA SER A 89 -0.40 -31.59 -9.42
C SER A 89 1.07 -32.01 -9.57
N THR A 90 1.66 -31.76 -10.73
CA THR A 90 3.01 -32.23 -11.05
C THR A 90 4.13 -31.37 -10.45
N GLN A 91 3.92 -30.06 -10.22
CA GLN A 91 4.97 -29.14 -9.74
C GLN A 91 4.85 -28.75 -8.27
N PHE A 92 3.73 -29.03 -7.62
CA PHE A 92 3.56 -28.73 -6.19
C PHE A 92 3.14 -29.95 -5.37
N VAL A 93 2.12 -30.70 -5.82
CA VAL A 93 1.62 -31.86 -5.06
C VAL A 93 2.58 -33.04 -5.11
N GLU A 94 3.06 -33.42 -6.29
CA GLU A 94 3.97 -34.56 -6.39
C GLU A 94 5.34 -34.30 -5.72
N PRO A 95 5.93 -33.09 -5.81
CA PRO A 95 7.11 -32.75 -5.01
C PRO A 95 6.89 -32.82 -3.51
N LEU A 96 5.70 -32.41 -3.04
CA LEU A 96 5.30 -32.57 -1.65
C LEU A 96 5.21 -34.06 -1.26
N ARG A 97 4.71 -34.91 -2.15
CA ARG A 97 4.68 -36.37 -1.94
C ARG A 97 6.07 -37.00 -1.96
N CYS A 98 7.02 -36.47 -2.75
CA CYS A 98 8.42 -36.87 -2.67
C CYS A 98 8.98 -36.69 -1.26
N PHE A 99 8.78 -35.52 -0.67
CA PHE A 99 9.15 -35.27 0.73
C PHE A 99 8.51 -36.29 1.67
N ALA A 100 7.19 -36.47 1.56
CA ALA A 100 6.43 -37.34 2.45
C ALA A 100 6.90 -38.80 2.35
N ARG A 101 7.20 -39.29 1.13
CA ARG A 101 7.77 -40.63 0.91
C ARG A 101 9.14 -40.76 1.56
N THR A 102 10.05 -39.81 1.34
CA THR A 102 11.36 -39.81 2.03
C THR A 102 11.19 -39.91 3.55
N ARG A 103 10.26 -39.14 4.13
CA ARG A 103 10.02 -39.17 5.58
C ARG A 103 9.52 -40.52 6.09
N ILE A 104 8.63 -41.18 5.35
CA ILE A 104 8.12 -42.50 5.69
C ILE A 104 9.22 -43.54 5.56
N SER A 105 9.92 -43.56 4.43
CA SER A 105 11.03 -44.48 4.16
C SER A 105 12.12 -44.37 5.23
N LEU A 106 12.53 -43.17 5.62
CA LEU A 106 13.51 -42.97 6.71
C LEU A 106 12.98 -43.37 8.09
N GLY A 107 11.65 -43.35 8.29
CA GLY A 107 11.03 -43.82 9.53
C GLY A 107 11.03 -45.34 9.67
N GLU A 108 10.88 -46.04 8.53
CA GLU A 108 10.73 -47.49 8.40
C GLU A 108 12.07 -48.21 8.11
N ALA A 109 13.10 -47.48 7.64
CA ALA A 109 14.41 -48.02 7.32
C ALA A 109 15.18 -48.55 8.57
N SER A 110 16.03 -49.55 8.32
CA SER A 110 16.95 -50.13 9.30
C SER A 110 18.01 -49.12 9.77
N SER A 111 18.56 -48.34 8.84
CA SER A 111 19.35 -47.13 9.14
C SER A 111 18.50 -45.89 8.95
N LYS A 112 18.36 -45.08 10.01
CA LYS A 112 17.53 -43.87 10.01
C LYS A 112 18.32 -42.59 9.83
N TRP A 113 19.64 -42.66 9.77
CA TRP A 113 20.52 -41.50 9.70
C TRP A 113 21.80 -41.83 8.99
N MET A 114 22.50 -40.78 8.58
CA MET A 114 23.82 -40.88 7.97
C MET A 114 24.74 -39.81 8.55
N ASN A 115 26.05 -40.00 8.35
CA ASN A 115 27.03 -38.94 8.55
C ASN A 115 27.39 -38.36 7.17
N VAL A 116 27.38 -37.05 7.05
CA VAL A 116 27.62 -36.33 5.79
C VAL A 116 28.83 -35.44 5.95
N GLU A 117 29.84 -35.62 5.10
CA GLU A 117 30.84 -34.60 4.91
C GLU A 117 30.26 -33.47 4.05
N GLY A 118 30.35 -32.23 4.54
CA GLY A 118 29.75 -31.08 3.88
C GLY A 118 30.64 -29.85 3.94
N LEU A 119 30.63 -29.08 2.85
CA LEU A 119 31.29 -27.79 2.76
C LEU A 119 30.36 -26.70 3.31
N VAL A 120 30.64 -26.18 4.51
CA VAL A 120 29.89 -25.10 5.15
C VAL A 120 30.30 -23.77 4.53
N VAL A 121 29.39 -23.16 3.78
CA VAL A 121 29.64 -21.92 3.01
C VAL A 121 29.01 -20.68 3.64
N SER A 122 28.10 -20.85 4.59
CA SER A 122 27.40 -19.76 5.24
C SER A 122 26.99 -20.13 6.66
N VAL A 123 27.15 -19.17 7.59
CA VAL A 123 26.69 -19.28 8.98
C VAL A 123 25.83 -18.07 9.32
N SER A 124 24.61 -18.32 9.78
CA SER A 124 23.70 -17.25 10.19
C SER A 124 24.15 -16.58 11.49
N ARG A 125 23.61 -15.39 11.78
CA ARG A 125 23.61 -14.89 13.17
C ARG A 125 22.72 -15.82 14.03
N PRO A 126 22.99 -15.93 15.34
CA PRO A 126 22.10 -16.63 16.26
C PRO A 126 20.68 -16.07 16.19
N PHE A 127 19.68 -16.95 16.25
CA PHE A 127 18.28 -16.57 16.28
C PHE A 127 17.47 -17.56 17.12
N GLN A 128 16.37 -17.07 17.69
CA GLN A 128 15.37 -17.93 18.30
C GLN A 128 14.42 -18.43 17.21
N ASP A 129 14.45 -19.73 16.97
CA ASP A 129 13.43 -20.36 16.14
C ASP A 129 12.17 -20.57 16.99
N ARG A 130 11.00 -20.21 16.45
CA ARG A 130 9.71 -20.35 17.18
C ARG A 130 9.37 -21.81 17.49
N TYR A 131 10.04 -22.74 16.79
CA TYR A 131 9.80 -24.17 16.89
C TYR A 131 10.83 -24.89 17.78
N SER A 132 11.98 -24.28 18.10
CA SER A 132 12.98 -24.86 19.00
C SER A 132 13.06 -24.10 20.32
N GLY A 133 13.25 -24.81 21.44
CA GLY A 133 13.34 -24.19 22.78
C GLY A 133 14.64 -23.41 23.08
N GLY A 134 15.57 -23.30 22.12
CA GLY A 134 16.88 -22.68 22.33
C GLY A 134 17.31 -21.75 21.19
N GLU A 135 18.40 -21.04 21.41
CA GLU A 135 19.04 -20.20 20.38
C GLU A 135 19.79 -21.10 19.37
N LEU A 136 19.51 -20.91 18.09
CA LEU A 136 20.05 -21.71 17.00
C LEU A 136 20.87 -20.85 16.04
N VAL A 137 21.76 -21.50 15.30
CA VAL A 137 22.30 -20.97 14.03
C VAL A 137 21.88 -21.87 12.87
N GLU A 138 21.80 -21.30 11.69
CA GLU A 138 21.54 -22.01 10.45
C GLU A 138 22.80 -21.99 9.58
N LEU A 139 23.23 -23.18 9.17
CA LEU A 139 24.35 -23.36 8.25
C LEU A 139 23.81 -23.56 6.84
N GLY A 140 24.50 -23.00 5.84
CA GLY A 140 24.35 -23.35 4.43
C GLY A 140 25.49 -24.28 4.04
N VAL A 141 25.17 -25.46 3.51
CA VAL A 141 26.12 -26.55 3.31
C VAL A 141 25.98 -27.12 1.90
N ILE A 142 27.10 -27.41 1.26
CA ILE A 142 27.14 -28.22 0.04
C ILE A 142 27.47 -29.65 0.45
N CYS A 143 26.64 -30.62 0.05
CA CYS A 143 26.76 -32.02 0.47
C CYS A 143 27.06 -32.90 -0.76
N PRO A 144 28.34 -33.22 -1.04
CA PRO A 144 28.73 -33.97 -2.24
C PRO A 144 28.04 -35.33 -2.37
N ILE A 145 27.99 -36.12 -1.28
CA ILE A 145 27.34 -37.45 -1.29
C ILE A 145 25.84 -37.40 -1.61
N LEU A 146 25.18 -36.28 -1.26
CA LEU A 146 23.77 -36.05 -1.56
C LEU A 146 23.56 -35.32 -2.89
N ARG A 147 24.65 -34.88 -3.56
CA ARG A 147 24.63 -34.07 -4.77
C ARG A 147 23.65 -32.90 -4.67
N ALA A 148 23.64 -32.24 -3.50
CA ALA A 148 22.67 -31.19 -3.17
C ALA A 148 23.27 -30.11 -2.28
N THR A 149 22.63 -28.94 -2.29
CA THR A 149 22.88 -27.85 -1.33
C THR A 149 21.81 -27.94 -0.27
N MET A 150 22.18 -27.86 1.01
CA MET A 150 21.22 -28.02 2.12
C MET A 150 21.45 -27.01 3.24
N ASN A 151 20.38 -26.72 3.99
CA ASN A 151 20.49 -26.04 5.27
C ASN A 151 20.47 -27.03 6.43
N ILE A 152 21.14 -26.69 7.52
CA ILE A 152 20.99 -27.38 8.80
C ILE A 152 20.87 -26.35 9.92
N ARG A 153 20.03 -26.62 10.91
CA ARG A 153 19.96 -25.82 12.13
C ARG A 153 20.60 -26.58 13.28
N ILE A 154 21.53 -25.93 13.96
CA ILE A 154 22.26 -26.48 15.11
C ILE A 154 22.19 -25.50 16.29
N PRO A 155 22.41 -25.93 17.54
CA PRO A 155 22.52 -25.03 18.67
C PRO A 155 23.57 -23.95 18.45
N ALA A 156 23.27 -22.72 18.87
CA ALA A 156 24.19 -21.59 18.71
C ALA A 156 25.54 -21.81 19.41
N SER A 157 25.57 -22.63 20.46
CA SER A 157 26.80 -23.06 21.14
C SER A 157 27.75 -23.82 20.22
N GLN A 158 27.24 -24.66 19.31
CA GLN A 158 28.04 -25.40 18.34
C GLN A 158 28.48 -24.54 17.15
N GLY A 159 27.73 -23.47 16.83
CA GLY A 159 28.07 -22.55 15.74
C GLY A 159 29.03 -21.43 16.11
N LYS A 160 29.31 -21.23 17.40
CA LYS A 160 30.14 -20.12 17.88
C LYS A 160 31.59 -20.34 17.46
N GLY A 161 32.12 -19.45 16.62
CA GLY A 161 33.49 -19.54 16.12
C GLY A 161 33.70 -20.59 15.04
N LEU A 162 32.63 -21.16 14.48
CA LEU A 162 32.70 -22.12 13.39
C LEU A 162 33.33 -21.45 12.15
N SER A 163 34.42 -22.02 11.64
CA SER A 163 35.03 -21.63 10.37
C SER A 163 34.22 -22.14 9.18
N LEU A 164 34.21 -21.37 8.10
CA LEU A 164 33.73 -21.88 6.81
C LEU A 164 34.74 -22.93 6.30
N GLY A 165 34.26 -23.95 5.60
CA GLY A 165 35.09 -25.06 5.15
C GLY A 165 34.40 -26.42 5.32
N ALA A 166 35.16 -27.49 5.15
CA ALA A 166 34.63 -28.84 5.25
C ALA A 166 34.45 -29.27 6.71
N HIS A 167 33.28 -29.85 7.01
CA HIS A 167 32.92 -30.38 8.32
C HIS A 167 32.14 -31.67 8.17
N THR A 168 32.23 -32.55 9.16
CA THR A 168 31.37 -33.75 9.21
C THR A 168 30.12 -33.46 10.04
N LEU A 169 28.96 -33.62 9.41
CA LEU A 169 27.64 -33.53 10.00
C LEU A 169 27.18 -34.93 10.40
N SER A 170 27.13 -35.19 11.69
CA SER A 170 26.79 -36.49 12.25
C SER A 170 25.30 -36.66 12.50
N GLN A 171 24.80 -37.88 12.28
CA GLN A 171 23.43 -38.30 12.58
C GLN A 171 22.35 -37.38 12.00
N VAL A 172 22.42 -37.17 10.69
CA VAL A 172 21.48 -36.31 9.96
C VAL A 172 20.54 -37.12 9.06
N GLN A 173 19.35 -36.57 8.84
CA GLN A 173 18.38 -37.02 7.85
C GLN A 173 18.18 -35.95 6.76
N PRO A 174 18.43 -36.27 5.49
CA PRO A 174 18.21 -35.34 4.39
C PRO A 174 16.75 -35.36 3.92
N TYR A 175 16.16 -34.16 3.77
CA TYR A 175 14.81 -34.00 3.24
C TYR A 175 14.82 -33.17 1.94
N PRO A 176 14.30 -33.71 0.82
CA PRO A 176 14.23 -32.99 -0.46
C PRO A 176 13.19 -31.86 -0.42
N LEU A 177 13.11 -31.05 -1.47
CA LEU A 177 12.20 -29.89 -1.64
C LEU A 177 12.43 -28.70 -0.68
N VAL A 178 12.60 -28.96 0.61
CA VAL A 178 13.00 -27.96 1.61
C VAL A 178 14.51 -27.85 1.77
N ASN A 179 15.27 -28.76 1.14
CA ASN A 179 16.72 -28.89 1.16
C ASN A 179 17.30 -28.72 2.56
N ARG A 180 16.87 -29.60 3.47
CA ARG A 180 17.23 -29.48 4.89
C ARG A 180 17.73 -30.79 5.44
N LEU A 181 18.85 -30.73 6.14
CA LEU A 181 19.33 -31.78 7.01
C LEU A 181 18.68 -31.61 8.38
N HIS A 182 18.06 -32.67 8.87
CA HIS A 182 17.49 -32.75 10.20
C HIS A 182 18.46 -33.49 11.14
N PRO A 183 19.00 -32.84 12.18
CA PRO A 183 19.82 -33.52 13.17
C PRO A 183 18.96 -34.38 14.10
N LEU A 184 19.33 -35.66 14.29
CA LEU A 184 18.66 -36.55 15.26
C LEU A 184 19.18 -36.33 16.68
N ASP A 185 20.50 -36.18 16.86
CA ASP A 185 21.09 -35.74 18.11
C ASP A 185 21.42 -34.24 18.04
N GLY A 186 20.50 -33.43 18.58
CA GLY A 186 20.66 -31.99 18.64
C GLY A 186 21.83 -31.52 19.51
N LYS A 187 22.51 -32.40 20.27
CA LYS A 187 23.60 -32.01 21.18
C LYS A 187 25.00 -32.11 20.56
N LYS A 188 25.22 -32.95 19.55
CA LYS A 188 26.53 -33.14 18.91
C LYS A 188 26.42 -33.43 17.41
N THR A 189 26.03 -32.41 16.65
CA THR A 189 25.81 -32.54 15.21
C THR A 189 27.10 -32.34 14.40
N LEU A 190 28.06 -31.56 14.92
CA LEU A 190 29.36 -31.35 14.28
C LEU A 190 30.43 -32.24 14.91
N SER A 191 31.13 -33.01 14.08
CA SER A 191 32.20 -33.93 14.50
C SER A 191 33.49 -33.68 13.71
N GLY A 192 34.33 -32.76 14.19
CA GLY A 192 35.68 -32.51 13.65
C GLY A 192 35.73 -31.78 12.30
N SER A 193 36.94 -31.38 11.91
CA SER A 193 37.24 -30.85 10.57
C SER A 193 37.08 -31.95 9.53
N GLY A 194 36.30 -31.68 8.48
CA GLY A 194 36.20 -32.56 7.31
C GLY A 194 37.50 -32.58 6.50
N GLY A 195 37.53 -33.38 5.44
CA GLY A 195 38.60 -33.41 4.45
C GLY A 195 38.62 -32.14 3.60
N ARG A 196 39.33 -32.16 2.45
CA ARG A 196 39.37 -31.02 1.54
C ARG A 196 38.41 -31.26 0.37
N ILE A 197 37.26 -30.57 0.38
CA ILE A 197 36.32 -30.56 -0.75
C ILE A 197 36.78 -29.49 -1.75
N ARG A 198 37.14 -29.89 -2.98
CA ARG A 198 37.51 -28.95 -4.06
C ARG A 198 36.29 -28.49 -4.82
N VAL A 199 36.28 -27.22 -5.25
CA VAL A 199 35.12 -26.65 -5.96
C VAL A 199 34.99 -27.24 -7.37
N GLY A 200 36.10 -27.55 -8.03
CA GLY A 200 36.12 -28.27 -9.31
C GLY A 200 35.44 -29.65 -9.31
N GLU A 201 35.31 -30.32 -8.16
CA GLU A 201 34.67 -31.65 -8.04
C GLU A 201 33.13 -31.57 -7.88
N LEU A 202 32.57 -30.36 -7.75
CA LEU A 202 31.16 -30.14 -7.45
C LEU A 202 30.29 -30.08 -8.73
N ASP A 203 30.38 -31.09 -9.58
CA ASP A 203 29.70 -31.14 -10.90
C ASP A 203 28.19 -30.90 -10.82
N PHE A 204 27.56 -31.37 -9.75
CA PHE A 204 26.12 -31.29 -9.53
C PHE A 204 25.60 -29.86 -9.28
N ILE A 205 26.49 -28.88 -9.08
CA ILE A 205 26.14 -27.45 -8.96
C ILE A 205 26.86 -26.54 -9.97
N LYS A 206 27.64 -27.07 -10.92
CA LYS A 206 28.20 -26.30 -12.05
C LYS A 206 27.15 -25.50 -12.85
N LEU A 207 27.53 -24.45 -13.54
CA LEU A 207 26.61 -23.66 -14.35
C LEU A 207 27.41 -23.04 -15.47
N SER A 208 26.84 -23.02 -16.68
CA SER A 208 27.44 -22.18 -17.71
C SER A 208 27.28 -20.72 -17.30
N LEU A 209 28.32 -19.90 -17.48
CA LEU A 209 28.25 -18.49 -17.13
C LEU A 209 27.11 -17.78 -17.88
N ASN A 210 26.80 -18.26 -19.09
CA ASN A 210 25.74 -17.74 -19.94
C ASN A 210 24.32 -18.00 -19.41
N ASP A 211 24.14 -18.99 -18.52
CA ASP A 211 22.83 -19.31 -17.92
C ASP A 211 22.56 -18.51 -16.63
N LEU A 212 23.52 -17.69 -16.18
CA LEU A 212 23.50 -17.06 -14.87
C LEU A 212 22.32 -16.12 -14.64
N GLU A 213 21.91 -15.35 -15.64
CA GLU A 213 20.79 -14.40 -15.52
C GLU A 213 19.46 -15.09 -15.22
N ASP A 214 19.34 -16.37 -15.58
CA ASP A 214 18.14 -17.15 -15.41
C ASP A 214 18.14 -17.93 -14.08
N VAL A 215 19.30 -18.17 -13.48
CA VAL A 215 19.42 -18.93 -12.22
C VAL A 215 18.65 -18.30 -11.07
N GLY A 216 18.59 -16.96 -11.00
CA GLY A 216 17.90 -16.26 -9.92
C GLY A 216 16.38 -16.18 -10.05
N VAL A 217 15.79 -16.71 -11.12
CA VAL A 217 14.33 -16.66 -11.38
C VAL A 217 13.70 -18.04 -11.50
N SER A 218 14.43 -19.09 -11.10
CA SER A 218 13.93 -20.46 -11.13
C SER A 218 12.97 -20.73 -9.97
N ALA A 219 11.76 -21.15 -10.30
CA ALA A 219 10.78 -21.71 -9.38
C ALA A 219 11.14 -23.13 -8.89
N ALA A 220 12.24 -23.70 -9.38
CA ALA A 220 12.78 -24.96 -8.90
C ALA A 220 13.51 -24.76 -7.56
N LEU A 221 12.88 -25.17 -6.46
CA LEU A 221 13.32 -24.87 -5.10
C LEU A 221 14.49 -25.74 -4.58
N GLU A 222 14.88 -26.80 -5.29
CA GLU A 222 15.80 -27.88 -4.85
C GLU A 222 17.25 -27.46 -4.69
N ASP A 223 17.65 -26.35 -5.30
CA ASP A 223 19.03 -25.86 -5.20
C ASP A 223 19.13 -24.60 -4.32
N TYR A 224 18.01 -24.15 -3.77
CA TYR A 224 17.95 -22.95 -2.94
C TYR A 224 18.08 -23.25 -1.47
N ILE A 225 18.99 -22.55 -0.81
CA ILE A 225 19.23 -22.60 0.63
C ILE A 225 19.36 -21.19 1.20
N MET A 226 19.25 -21.04 2.51
CA MET A 226 19.53 -19.77 3.18
C MET A 226 21.03 -19.49 3.20
N VAL A 227 21.43 -18.39 2.57
CA VAL A 227 22.81 -17.89 2.54
C VAL A 227 22.83 -16.49 3.13
N ARG A 228 23.81 -16.20 3.99
CA ARG A 228 24.06 -14.84 4.44
C ARG A 228 24.77 -14.08 3.32
N THR A 229 24.13 -13.05 2.81
CA THR A 229 24.68 -12.22 1.71
C THR A 229 25.32 -10.96 2.24
N THR A 230 26.40 -10.52 1.60
CA THR A 230 27.07 -9.24 1.89
C THR A 230 26.17 -8.07 1.55
N GLN A 231 25.42 -8.16 0.44
CA GLN A 231 24.51 -7.10 -0.03
C GLN A 231 23.40 -6.76 0.96
N LYS A 232 22.71 -7.78 1.51
CA LYS A 232 21.58 -7.55 2.43
C LYS A 232 21.98 -7.63 3.91
N LYS A 233 23.22 -8.00 4.22
CA LYS A 233 23.73 -8.28 5.59
C LYS A 233 22.79 -9.20 6.39
N SER A 234 22.03 -10.04 5.71
CA SER A 234 20.98 -10.89 6.26
C SER A 234 20.88 -12.17 5.44
N ARG A 235 20.14 -13.16 5.96
CA ARG A 235 19.90 -14.42 5.27
C ARG A 235 18.91 -14.20 4.14
N VAL A 236 19.22 -14.72 2.97
CA VAL A 236 18.35 -14.70 1.80
C VAL A 236 18.34 -16.09 1.20
N LEU A 237 17.17 -16.54 0.76
CA LEU A 237 17.07 -17.75 -0.05
C LEU A 237 17.90 -17.56 -1.33
N SER A 238 18.93 -18.38 -1.51
CA SER A 238 19.91 -18.23 -2.59
C SER A 238 20.26 -19.60 -3.17
N ARG A 239 20.52 -19.64 -4.47
CA ARG A 239 21.04 -20.81 -5.17
C ARG A 239 22.55 -20.77 -5.15
N LEU A 240 23.18 -21.88 -4.78
CA LEU A 240 24.63 -22.03 -4.89
C LEU A 240 24.97 -22.74 -6.20
N PHE A 241 26.03 -22.29 -6.84
CA PHE A 241 26.50 -22.85 -8.10
C PHE A 241 27.97 -22.53 -8.33
N VAL A 242 28.61 -23.29 -9.21
CA VAL A 242 30.00 -23.07 -9.63
C VAL A 242 29.99 -22.61 -11.08
N VAL A 243 30.66 -21.50 -11.37
CA VAL A 243 30.90 -21.04 -12.74
C VAL A 243 32.39 -21.02 -13.01
N ALA A 244 32.77 -21.26 -14.26
CA ALA A 244 34.14 -21.12 -14.72
C ALA A 244 34.25 -20.03 -15.79
N GLY A 245 35.40 -19.39 -15.86
CA GLY A 245 35.65 -18.33 -16.83
C GLY A 245 37.00 -17.65 -16.61
N LYS A 246 37.28 -16.63 -17.42
CA LYS A 246 38.48 -15.82 -17.29
C LYS A 246 38.22 -14.64 -16.36
N LEU A 247 39.02 -14.50 -15.30
CA LEU A 247 38.94 -13.32 -14.42
C LEU A 247 39.60 -12.14 -15.13
N VAL A 248 38.80 -11.20 -15.64
CA VAL A 248 39.30 -10.09 -16.48
C VAL A 248 39.48 -8.78 -15.75
N ALA A 249 38.87 -8.63 -14.57
CA ALA A 249 39.05 -7.46 -13.73
C ALA A 249 38.82 -7.81 -12.26
N CYS A 250 39.70 -7.31 -11.40
CA CYS A 250 39.52 -7.31 -9.95
C CYS A 250 39.53 -5.88 -9.39
N SER A 251 38.59 -5.55 -8.52
CA SER A 251 38.53 -4.28 -7.78
C SER A 251 38.23 -4.56 -6.32
N SER A 252 38.32 -3.56 -5.44
CA SER A 252 38.23 -3.75 -3.98
C SER A 252 37.08 -4.63 -3.47
N ASN A 253 35.91 -4.62 -4.11
CA ASN A 253 34.77 -5.47 -3.72
C ASN A 253 34.15 -6.24 -4.89
N TRP A 254 34.68 -6.14 -6.10
CA TRP A 254 34.06 -6.74 -7.29
C TRP A 254 35.06 -7.48 -8.16
N ILE A 255 34.59 -8.58 -8.73
CA ILE A 255 35.27 -9.29 -9.81
C ILE A 255 34.42 -9.22 -11.08
N THR A 256 35.09 -9.26 -12.23
CA THR A 256 34.42 -9.44 -13.53
C THR A 256 34.93 -10.74 -14.15
N LEU A 257 34.01 -11.68 -14.36
CA LEU A 257 34.29 -12.96 -14.99
C LEU A 257 33.78 -12.93 -16.43
N LYS A 258 34.64 -13.28 -17.38
CA LYS A 258 34.29 -13.45 -18.79
C LYS A 258 34.12 -14.93 -19.11
N SER A 259 33.12 -15.27 -19.92
CA SER A 259 32.83 -16.64 -20.33
C SER A 259 33.96 -17.22 -21.16
N VAL A 260 34.07 -18.55 -21.15
CA VAL A 260 35.14 -19.27 -21.88
C VAL A 260 35.01 -19.10 -23.40
N ASP A 261 33.79 -18.88 -23.89
CA ASP A 261 33.48 -18.57 -25.29
C ASP A 261 33.61 -17.07 -25.63
N ASP A 262 34.07 -16.24 -24.68
CA ASP A 262 34.26 -14.79 -24.81
C ASP A 262 33.00 -13.96 -25.13
N ARG A 263 31.80 -14.55 -25.11
CA ARG A 263 30.53 -13.89 -25.50
C ARG A 263 29.85 -13.11 -24.38
N PHE A 264 30.15 -13.43 -23.12
CA PHE A 264 29.39 -12.93 -21.98
C PHE A 264 30.32 -12.57 -20.82
N SER A 265 30.00 -11.49 -20.10
CA SER A 265 30.77 -11.04 -18.94
C SER A 265 29.82 -10.70 -17.80
N VAL A 266 30.19 -11.12 -16.59
CA VAL A 266 29.39 -10.91 -15.39
C VAL A 266 30.23 -10.22 -14.34
N LYS A 267 29.64 -9.18 -13.75
CA LYS A 267 30.16 -8.55 -12.54
C LYS A 267 29.58 -9.23 -11.29
N MET A 268 30.45 -9.65 -10.37
CA MET A 268 30.06 -10.34 -9.14
C MET A 268 30.66 -9.63 -7.92
N LEU A 269 29.89 -9.58 -6.83
CA LEU A 269 30.36 -9.00 -5.57
C LEU A 269 31.19 -10.03 -4.80
N MET A 270 32.32 -9.63 -4.24
CA MET A 270 33.09 -10.47 -3.33
C MET A 270 32.41 -10.56 -1.96
N ALA A 271 32.24 -11.76 -1.42
CA ALA A 271 31.63 -11.94 -0.12
C ALA A 271 32.55 -11.43 1.02
N ASP A 272 31.95 -10.82 2.04
CA ASP A 272 32.63 -10.32 3.25
C ASP A 272 33.22 -11.43 4.13
N ARG A 273 32.83 -12.68 3.88
CA ARG A 273 33.36 -13.87 4.55
C ARG A 273 33.67 -14.91 3.48
N SER A 274 34.95 -15.13 3.20
CA SER A 274 35.40 -16.13 2.24
C SER A 274 35.59 -17.50 2.88
N LEU A 275 35.50 -18.55 2.06
CA LEU A 275 35.86 -19.93 2.41
C LEU A 275 37.37 -20.16 2.52
N ASN A 276 38.20 -19.13 2.31
CA ASN A 276 39.65 -19.25 2.32
C ASN A 276 40.13 -19.47 3.76
N GLY A 277 40.28 -20.73 4.16
CA GLY A 277 40.79 -21.13 5.49
C GLY A 277 42.22 -20.67 5.80
N SER A 278 42.89 -20.00 4.86
CA SER A 278 44.25 -19.44 4.97
C SER A 278 44.33 -18.07 5.63
N GLY A 279 43.19 -17.40 5.88
CA GLY A 279 43.19 -16.02 6.40
C GLY A 279 43.64 -14.96 5.39
N SER A 280 43.89 -15.35 4.13
CA SER A 280 44.18 -14.42 3.03
C SER A 280 42.91 -13.73 2.57
N ASP A 281 42.99 -12.41 2.36
CA ASP A 281 41.87 -11.59 1.91
C ASP A 281 41.38 -12.08 0.53
N MET A 282 40.06 -12.14 0.34
CA MET A 282 39.47 -12.54 -0.95
C MET A 282 39.92 -11.59 -2.07
N GLY A 283 40.08 -10.29 -1.73
CA GLY A 283 40.59 -9.29 -2.66
C GLY A 283 42.02 -9.59 -3.15
N GLU A 284 42.93 -9.99 -2.24
CA GLU A 284 44.30 -10.37 -2.58
C GLU A 284 44.34 -11.63 -3.46
N LEU A 285 43.54 -12.64 -3.12
CA LEU A 285 43.46 -13.86 -3.92
C LEU A 285 42.92 -13.57 -5.32
N CYS A 286 41.85 -12.78 -5.45
CA CYS A 286 41.32 -12.39 -6.74
C CYS A 286 42.32 -11.57 -7.56
N ALA A 287 43.05 -10.64 -6.94
CA ALA A 287 44.09 -9.88 -7.62
C ALA A 287 45.22 -10.78 -8.14
N SER A 288 45.61 -11.81 -7.39
CA SER A 288 46.64 -12.78 -7.81
C SER A 288 46.22 -13.68 -8.99
N LEU A 289 44.90 -13.85 -9.18
CA LEU A 289 44.32 -14.68 -10.24
C LEU A 289 43.85 -13.86 -11.44
N GLU A 290 44.04 -12.53 -11.43
CA GLU A 290 43.62 -11.67 -12.52
C GLU A 290 44.33 -12.05 -13.83
N GLY A 291 43.55 -12.13 -14.92
CA GLY A 291 43.99 -12.62 -16.22
C GLY A 291 43.97 -14.14 -16.40
N GLN A 292 43.77 -14.91 -15.32
CA GLN A 292 43.76 -16.38 -15.36
C GLN A 292 42.34 -16.95 -15.53
N PHE A 293 42.27 -18.23 -15.93
CA PHE A 293 41.04 -19.00 -15.86
C PHE A 293 40.81 -19.46 -14.42
N VAL A 294 39.58 -19.32 -13.95
CA VAL A 294 39.20 -19.56 -12.56
C VAL A 294 37.88 -20.30 -12.48
N ARG A 295 37.69 -20.98 -11.35
CA ARG A 295 36.40 -21.52 -10.90
C ARG A 295 35.94 -20.68 -9.72
N VAL A 296 34.69 -20.25 -9.76
CA VAL A 296 34.10 -19.41 -8.73
C VAL A 296 32.89 -20.12 -8.15
N LEU A 297 32.91 -20.35 -6.83
CA LEU A 297 31.70 -20.74 -6.11
C LEU A 297 30.89 -19.48 -5.83
N CYS A 298 29.66 -19.47 -6.33
CA CYS A 298 28.80 -18.30 -6.29
C CYS A 298 27.51 -18.58 -5.54
N SER A 299 26.89 -17.49 -5.06
CA SER A 299 25.51 -17.48 -4.60
C SER A 299 24.67 -16.47 -5.38
N ALA A 300 23.48 -16.89 -5.79
CA ALA A 300 22.49 -16.06 -6.46
C ALA A 300 21.24 -15.94 -5.59
N PRO A 301 20.93 -14.76 -5.05
CA PRO A 301 19.67 -14.53 -4.35
C PRO A 301 18.46 -14.85 -5.21
N TRP A 302 17.39 -15.34 -4.59
CA TRP A 302 16.06 -15.43 -5.20
C TRP A 302 15.65 -14.05 -5.73
N CYS A 303 15.21 -13.99 -6.99
CA CYS A 303 14.92 -12.79 -7.77
C CYS A 303 16.13 -11.87 -8.06
N LEU A 304 17.22 -12.43 -8.64
CA LEU A 304 18.39 -11.67 -9.12
C LEU A 304 18.04 -10.46 -10.03
N ARG A 305 16.92 -10.48 -10.78
CA ARG A 305 16.52 -9.39 -11.69
C ARG A 305 15.98 -8.12 -11.00
N THR A 306 16.11 -8.00 -9.68
CA THR A 306 15.85 -6.71 -9.01
C THR A 306 17.05 -5.79 -9.24
N LYS A 307 16.83 -4.48 -9.48
CA LYS A 307 17.87 -3.50 -9.87
C LYS A 307 19.11 -3.44 -8.94
N ASN A 308 19.09 -4.10 -7.79
CA ASN A 308 20.10 -4.03 -6.74
C ASN A 308 20.57 -5.41 -6.23
N ALA A 309 20.39 -6.50 -6.99
CA ALA A 309 20.86 -7.83 -6.61
C ALA A 309 21.91 -8.36 -7.59
N TYR A 310 23.07 -8.73 -7.08
CA TYR A 310 24.19 -9.29 -7.83
C TYR A 310 24.51 -10.70 -7.34
N PRO A 311 25.08 -11.58 -8.19
CA PRO A 311 25.73 -12.79 -7.71
C PRO A 311 26.90 -12.45 -6.78
N GLU A 312 27.07 -13.24 -5.71
CA GLU A 312 28.20 -13.09 -4.78
C GLU A 312 29.20 -14.24 -4.94
N ALA A 313 30.48 -13.92 -5.09
CA ALA A 313 31.59 -14.88 -5.09
C ALA A 313 31.97 -15.24 -3.64
N LEU A 314 31.76 -16.51 -3.28
CA LEU A 314 32.05 -17.06 -1.95
C LEU A 314 33.46 -17.65 -1.85
N TYR A 315 33.98 -18.13 -2.98
CA TYR A 315 35.29 -18.75 -3.12
C TYR A 315 35.76 -18.68 -4.58
N ILE A 316 37.08 -18.64 -4.78
CA ILE A 316 37.72 -18.66 -6.09
C ILE A 316 38.96 -19.56 -6.04
N GLU A 317 39.16 -20.36 -7.09
CA GLU A 317 40.38 -21.11 -7.32
C GLU A 317 40.81 -21.01 -8.78
N GLY A 318 42.12 -21.06 -9.03
CA GLY A 318 42.67 -21.09 -10.39
C GLY A 318 42.42 -22.41 -11.10
N GLY A 319 42.44 -22.39 -12.44
CA GLY A 319 42.34 -23.56 -13.29
C GLY A 319 42.92 -23.31 -14.67
N SER A 320 43.00 -24.35 -15.50
CA SER A 320 43.37 -24.22 -16.91
C SER A 320 42.19 -23.76 -17.78
N ARG A 321 42.45 -23.39 -19.04
CA ARG A 321 41.37 -23.07 -19.99
C ARG A 321 40.50 -24.30 -20.28
N GLU A 322 41.13 -25.45 -20.45
CA GLU A 322 40.48 -26.73 -20.76
C GLU A 322 39.56 -27.15 -19.62
N GLU A 323 40.05 -27.01 -18.39
CA GLU A 323 39.26 -27.21 -17.18
C GLU A 323 38.04 -26.29 -17.10
N ALA A 324 38.22 -25.00 -17.36
CA ALA A 324 37.13 -24.04 -17.36
C ALA A 324 36.10 -24.32 -18.47
N LEU A 325 36.57 -24.73 -19.65
CA LEU A 325 35.73 -25.11 -20.78
C LEU A 325 34.85 -26.32 -20.42
N LEU A 326 35.47 -27.37 -19.88
CA LEU A 326 34.77 -28.58 -19.46
C LEU A 326 33.74 -28.28 -18.37
N ASP A 327 34.07 -27.42 -17.40
CA ASP A 327 33.14 -27.02 -16.35
C ASP A 327 31.94 -26.23 -16.88
N ASP A 328 32.15 -25.35 -17.85
CA ASP A 328 31.07 -24.60 -18.51
C ASP A 328 30.16 -25.55 -19.32
N ILE A 329 30.74 -26.52 -20.05
CA ILE A 329 30.00 -27.57 -20.76
C ILE A 329 29.20 -28.43 -19.78
N LYS A 330 29.82 -28.92 -18.68
CA LYS A 330 29.13 -29.69 -17.63
C LYS A 330 27.94 -28.92 -17.08
N GLY A 331 28.12 -27.62 -16.80
CA GLY A 331 27.03 -26.73 -16.40
C GLY A 331 25.94 -26.60 -17.46
N PHE A 332 26.31 -26.34 -18.71
CA PHE A 332 25.41 -26.18 -19.85
C PHE A 332 24.54 -27.41 -20.08
N VAL A 333 25.16 -28.60 -20.11
CA VAL A 333 24.46 -29.88 -20.29
C VAL A 333 23.66 -30.24 -19.06
N ARG A 334 24.18 -30.07 -17.82
CA ARG A 334 23.42 -30.37 -16.60
C ARG A 334 22.11 -29.60 -16.57
N VAL A 335 22.19 -28.30 -16.85
CA VAL A 335 21.03 -27.41 -16.90
C VAL A 335 20.10 -27.80 -18.03
N ARG A 336 20.48 -28.54 -19.07
CA ARG A 336 19.55 -28.97 -20.14
C ARG A 336 19.12 -30.43 -20.01
N GLY A 337 19.82 -31.21 -19.20
CA GLY A 337 19.68 -32.66 -19.07
C GLY A 337 20.23 -33.41 -20.27
N ARG A 338 19.86 -33.00 -21.49
CA ARG A 338 20.30 -33.57 -22.76
C ARG A 338 20.40 -32.48 -23.83
N VAL A 339 21.47 -32.48 -24.60
CA VAL A 339 21.73 -31.54 -25.71
C VAL A 339 22.24 -32.28 -26.94
N LYS A 340 22.06 -31.73 -28.14
CA LYS A 340 22.65 -32.33 -29.35
C LYS A 340 24.15 -32.04 -29.40
N LYS A 341 24.94 -32.96 -29.95
CA LYS A 341 26.39 -32.77 -30.09
C LYS A 341 26.70 -31.56 -30.98
N ALA A 342 25.99 -31.43 -32.10
CA ALA A 342 26.13 -30.28 -33.02
C ALA A 342 25.91 -28.91 -32.34
N ASP A 343 24.98 -28.81 -31.37
CA ASP A 343 24.70 -27.55 -30.67
C ASP A 343 25.87 -27.15 -29.75
N LEU A 344 26.54 -28.13 -29.14
CA LEU A 344 27.74 -27.90 -28.34
C LEU A 344 28.94 -27.53 -29.21
N GLU A 345 29.14 -28.24 -30.33
CA GLU A 345 30.22 -27.95 -31.28
C GLU A 345 30.09 -26.56 -31.89
N ALA A 346 28.88 -26.15 -32.27
CA ALA A 346 28.60 -24.80 -32.77
C ALA A 346 28.88 -23.70 -31.74
N ARG A 347 28.82 -24.03 -30.43
CA ARG A 347 29.02 -23.08 -29.34
C ARG A 347 30.47 -22.99 -28.88
N TYR A 348 31.08 -24.15 -28.62
CA TYR A 348 32.37 -24.26 -27.95
C TYR A 348 33.52 -24.59 -28.90
N HIS A 349 33.23 -24.99 -30.15
CA HIS A 349 34.19 -25.40 -31.19
C HIS A 349 35.03 -26.65 -30.87
N GLU A 350 35.36 -26.90 -29.60
CA GLU A 350 36.11 -28.04 -29.07
C GLU A 350 35.25 -28.73 -28.01
N VAL A 351 34.89 -30.02 -28.22
CA VAL A 351 33.97 -30.75 -27.32
C VAL A 351 34.54 -32.09 -26.81
N ASP A 352 35.73 -32.52 -27.23
CA ASP A 352 36.28 -33.83 -26.86
C ASP A 352 37.65 -33.73 -26.16
N PRO A 353 37.95 -34.60 -25.16
CA PRO A 353 37.11 -35.67 -24.62
C PRO A 353 36.22 -35.23 -23.44
N LEU A 354 34.97 -35.72 -23.43
CA LEU A 354 34.04 -35.58 -22.30
C LEU A 354 34.26 -36.72 -21.29
N ASP A 355 34.22 -36.38 -20.00
CA ASP A 355 34.33 -37.28 -18.86
C ASP A 355 33.02 -37.37 -18.06
N GLU A 356 32.97 -38.26 -17.07
CA GLU A 356 31.86 -38.27 -16.11
C GLU A 356 31.71 -36.88 -15.45
N PRO A 357 30.47 -36.38 -15.28
CA PRO A 357 29.18 -37.07 -15.40
C PRO A 357 28.50 -36.90 -16.77
N LEU A 358 29.21 -36.61 -17.86
CA LEU A 358 28.62 -36.50 -19.19
C LEU A 358 28.66 -37.86 -19.90
N MET A 359 27.56 -38.21 -20.59
CA MET A 359 27.50 -39.39 -21.45
C MET A 359 27.05 -39.02 -22.85
N THR A 360 27.70 -39.66 -23.83
CA THR A 360 27.34 -39.55 -25.24
C THR A 360 26.41 -40.70 -25.62
N GLU A 361 25.19 -40.37 -26.02
CA GLU A 361 24.15 -41.30 -26.48
C GLU A 361 23.75 -40.94 -27.92
N GLY A 362 24.43 -41.54 -28.90
CA GLY A 362 24.26 -41.21 -30.31
C GLY A 362 24.69 -39.77 -30.60
N ASP A 363 23.81 -38.96 -31.19
CA ASP A 363 24.04 -37.53 -31.48
C ASP A 363 23.66 -36.59 -30.32
N CYS A 364 23.57 -37.12 -29.10
CA CYS A 364 23.22 -36.35 -27.93
C CYS A 364 24.21 -36.56 -26.80
N ILE A 365 24.44 -35.50 -26.03
CA ILE A 365 25.19 -35.53 -24.79
C ILE A 365 24.20 -35.31 -23.65
N SER A 366 24.17 -36.25 -22.72
CA SER A 366 23.28 -36.28 -21.56
C SER A 366 24.11 -36.12 -20.29
N TYR A 367 23.57 -35.43 -19.29
CA TYR A 367 24.17 -35.40 -17.96
C TYR A 367 23.66 -36.60 -17.14
N LEU A 368 24.57 -37.43 -16.65
CA LEU A 368 24.28 -38.55 -15.76
C LEU A 368 23.97 -38.07 -14.34
N PHE A 369 22.71 -38.27 -13.96
CA PHE A 369 22.25 -38.07 -12.59
C PHE A 369 22.29 -39.36 -11.73
N VAL A 370 22.65 -40.52 -12.33
CA VAL A 370 22.61 -41.87 -11.73
C VAL A 370 23.46 -41.98 -10.44
N SER A 371 23.11 -42.87 -9.50
CA SER A 371 21.98 -42.87 -8.54
C SER A 371 21.97 -44.15 -7.70
N SER A 372 23.13 -44.54 -7.16
CA SER A 372 23.18 -45.50 -6.06
C SER A 372 24.25 -45.04 -5.09
N ALA A 373 23.83 -44.47 -3.96
CA ALA A 373 24.76 -44.26 -2.87
C ALA A 373 24.91 -45.58 -2.11
N SER A 374 26.12 -45.86 -1.60
CA SER A 374 26.32 -47.00 -0.70
C SER A 374 25.52 -46.87 0.60
N ASP A 375 25.24 -45.63 1.01
CA ASP A 375 24.41 -45.30 2.16
C ASP A 375 22.91 -45.32 1.80
N PRO A 376 22.07 -46.14 2.46
CA PRO A 376 20.63 -46.25 2.16
C PRO A 376 19.84 -44.95 2.35
N VAL A 377 20.27 -44.08 3.27
CA VAL A 377 19.62 -42.78 3.54
C VAL A 377 19.93 -41.82 2.40
N ALA A 378 21.17 -41.80 1.92
CA ALA A 378 21.56 -41.03 0.75
C ALA A 378 20.86 -41.53 -0.53
N ASP A 379 20.76 -42.85 -0.71
CA ASP A 379 20.10 -43.45 -1.87
C ASP A 379 18.61 -43.10 -1.93
N CYS A 380 17.91 -43.20 -0.80
CA CYS A 380 16.52 -42.78 -0.67
C CYS A 380 16.32 -41.31 -1.06
N PHE A 381 17.22 -40.42 -0.63
CA PHE A 381 17.19 -39.01 -0.99
C PHE A 381 17.44 -38.76 -2.47
N LEU A 382 18.47 -39.38 -3.05
CA LEU A 382 18.86 -39.23 -4.45
C LEU A 382 17.75 -39.74 -5.40
N SER A 383 17.10 -40.85 -5.06
CA SER A 383 15.97 -41.41 -5.81
C SER A 383 14.79 -40.42 -5.90
N GLU A 384 14.40 -39.82 -4.77
CA GLU A 384 13.32 -38.81 -4.77
C GLU A 384 13.75 -37.49 -5.43
N GLN A 385 15.04 -37.10 -5.36
CA GLN A 385 15.55 -35.98 -6.15
C GLN A 385 15.46 -36.23 -7.66
N GLU A 386 15.81 -37.42 -8.14
CA GLU A 386 15.69 -37.73 -9.57
C GLU A 386 14.23 -37.77 -10.01
N ARG A 387 13.33 -38.24 -9.14
CA ARG A 387 11.89 -38.14 -9.39
C ARG A 387 11.44 -36.69 -9.55
N LEU A 388 11.88 -35.77 -8.68
CA LEU A 388 11.61 -34.33 -8.81
C LEU A 388 12.11 -33.77 -10.15
N ARG A 389 13.32 -34.12 -10.56
CA ARG A 389 13.90 -33.69 -11.85
C ARG A 389 13.09 -34.24 -13.04
N SER A 390 12.69 -35.52 -12.98
CA SER A 390 11.91 -36.16 -14.04
C SER A 390 10.54 -35.51 -14.25
N LEU A 391 9.87 -35.07 -13.18
CA LEU A 391 8.56 -34.40 -13.26
C LEU A 391 8.63 -33.10 -14.04
N ARG A 392 9.76 -32.38 -13.97
CA ARG A 392 9.98 -31.14 -14.71
C ARG A 392 10.23 -31.37 -16.18
N ARG A 393 11.07 -32.35 -16.50
CA ARG A 393 11.35 -32.74 -17.89
C ARG A 393 10.07 -33.10 -18.66
N LYS A 394 9.03 -33.58 -17.96
CA LYS A 394 7.72 -33.92 -18.55
C LYS A 394 6.84 -32.71 -18.93
N LEU A 395 7.12 -31.51 -18.45
CA LEU A 395 6.27 -30.33 -18.68
C LEU A 395 6.84 -29.34 -19.70
N ILE A 396 8.16 -29.27 -19.84
CA ILE A 396 8.81 -28.26 -20.67
C ILE A 396 9.51 -29.00 -21.83
N PRO A 397 9.28 -28.62 -23.11
CA PRO A 397 10.06 -29.16 -24.24
C PRO A 397 11.48 -28.57 -24.30
N VAL A 398 12.47 -29.37 -24.75
CA VAL A 398 13.86 -28.97 -24.99
C VAL A 398 13.87 -27.91 -26.10
N PRO A 399 14.57 -26.75 -25.97
CA PRO A 399 15.70 -26.46 -25.09
C PRO A 399 15.41 -25.52 -23.90
N ASP A 400 14.16 -25.12 -23.67
CA ASP A 400 13.76 -24.13 -22.66
C ASP A 400 13.71 -24.67 -21.20
N ILE A 401 14.27 -25.85 -20.93
CA ILE A 401 13.75 -26.79 -19.91
C ILE A 401 13.97 -26.44 -18.43
N LEU A 402 14.89 -25.58 -18.01
CA LEU A 402 15.39 -25.75 -16.61
C LEU A 402 15.61 -24.51 -15.77
N VAL A 403 15.07 -23.39 -16.24
CA VAL A 403 14.59 -22.35 -15.34
C VAL A 403 13.08 -22.41 -15.42
N LEU A 404 12.48 -23.20 -14.52
CA LEU A 404 11.03 -23.24 -14.36
C LEU A 404 10.60 -21.85 -13.92
N ARG A 405 10.30 -20.95 -14.86
CA ARG A 405 9.94 -19.58 -14.50
C ARG A 405 8.54 -19.56 -13.90
N ALA A 406 8.25 -18.57 -13.05
CA ALA A 406 6.93 -18.43 -12.44
C ALA A 406 5.81 -18.36 -13.50
N GLU A 407 6.08 -17.78 -14.67
CA GLU A 407 5.17 -17.67 -15.82
C GLU A 407 4.77 -19.02 -16.41
N LYS A 408 5.57 -20.07 -16.20
CA LYS A 408 5.24 -21.44 -16.60
C LYS A 408 4.42 -22.18 -15.53
N LEU A 409 4.26 -21.59 -14.36
CA LEU A 409 3.54 -22.17 -13.22
C LEU A 409 2.20 -21.48 -12.96
N PHE A 410 2.14 -20.17 -13.16
CA PHE A 410 0.99 -19.35 -12.76
C PHE A 410 0.35 -18.64 -13.96
N SER A 411 -0.98 -18.53 -13.93
CA SER A 411 -1.73 -17.83 -14.97
C SER A 411 -1.63 -16.32 -14.82
N ARG A 412 -1.15 -15.64 -15.87
CA ARG A 412 -1.14 -14.18 -15.95
C ARG A 412 -2.54 -13.56 -15.89
N ASP A 413 -3.55 -14.25 -16.41
CA ASP A 413 -4.93 -13.77 -16.39
C ASP A 413 -5.52 -13.76 -14.99
N LYS A 414 -5.14 -14.73 -14.15
CA LYS A 414 -5.53 -14.77 -12.74
C LYS A 414 -4.77 -13.75 -11.89
N LEU A 415 -3.62 -13.31 -12.36
CA LEU A 415 -2.76 -12.32 -11.71
C LEU A 415 -2.91 -10.95 -12.37
N ASN A 416 -4.15 -10.55 -12.69
CA ASN A 416 -4.47 -9.18 -13.08
C ASN A 416 -5.56 -8.59 -12.17
N ILE A 417 -5.64 -7.25 -12.13
CA ILE A 417 -6.61 -6.53 -11.29
C ILE A 417 -8.05 -6.92 -11.65
N ASN A 418 -8.36 -7.14 -12.95
CA ASN A 418 -9.71 -7.50 -13.40
C ASN A 418 -10.18 -8.84 -12.81
N TRP A 419 -9.28 -9.82 -12.71
CA TRP A 419 -9.59 -11.11 -12.09
C TRP A 419 -9.77 -10.95 -10.58
N LEU A 420 -8.92 -10.17 -9.90
CA LEU A 420 -9.15 -9.86 -8.49
C LEU A 420 -10.51 -9.18 -8.25
N ILE A 421 -10.93 -8.24 -9.10
CA ILE A 421 -12.25 -7.62 -8.98
C ILE A 421 -13.36 -8.67 -9.08
N LYS A 422 -13.24 -9.65 -10.00
CA LYS A 422 -14.19 -10.77 -10.10
C LYS A 422 -14.20 -11.62 -8.83
N GLU A 423 -13.03 -11.90 -8.26
CA GLU A 423 -12.94 -12.64 -6.99
C GLU A 423 -13.59 -11.91 -5.82
N PHE A 424 -13.37 -10.60 -5.70
CA PHE A 424 -14.03 -9.78 -4.67
C PHE A 424 -15.54 -9.69 -4.89
N SER A 425 -15.99 -9.77 -6.14
CA SER A 425 -17.43 -9.83 -6.47
C SER A 425 -18.04 -11.19 -6.10
N ALA A 426 -17.27 -12.27 -6.21
CA ALA A 426 -17.72 -13.62 -5.85
C ALA A 426 -17.65 -13.90 -4.33
N ASP A 427 -16.81 -13.18 -3.60
CA ASP A 427 -16.57 -13.38 -2.17
C ASP A 427 -16.58 -12.03 -1.42
N PRO A 428 -17.77 -11.53 -1.02
CA PRO A 428 -17.92 -10.23 -0.36
C PRO A 428 -17.12 -10.10 0.94
N ASP A 429 -16.82 -11.21 1.63
CA ASP A 429 -16.01 -11.20 2.85
C ASP A 429 -14.58 -10.71 2.60
N LEU A 430 -14.01 -10.93 1.41
CA LEU A 430 -12.69 -10.41 1.06
C LEU A 430 -12.72 -8.88 0.98
N ALA A 431 -13.77 -8.32 0.37
CA ALA A 431 -13.99 -6.88 0.29
C ALA A 431 -14.16 -6.30 1.70
N ASN A 432 -15.02 -6.90 2.52
CA ASN A 432 -15.27 -6.47 3.89
C ASN A 432 -14.00 -6.51 4.73
N CYS A 433 -13.19 -7.57 4.65
CA CYS A 433 -11.92 -7.64 5.36
C CYS A 433 -10.96 -6.53 4.94
N LEU A 434 -10.84 -6.24 3.64
CA LEU A 434 -9.94 -5.21 3.13
C LEU A 434 -10.42 -3.81 3.52
N LEU A 435 -11.73 -3.57 3.49
CA LEU A 435 -12.40 -2.36 3.99
C LEU A 435 -12.15 -2.15 5.49
N SER A 436 -12.32 -3.19 6.31
CA SER A 436 -12.07 -3.12 7.76
C SER A 436 -10.62 -2.75 8.06
N VAL A 437 -9.66 -3.29 7.30
CA VAL A 437 -8.24 -2.88 7.41
C VAL A 437 -8.08 -1.39 7.07
N LEU A 438 -8.61 -0.95 5.92
CA LEU A 438 -8.53 0.44 5.45
C LEU A 438 -9.11 1.45 6.43
N ASN A 439 -10.28 1.16 7.00
CA ASN A 439 -10.93 2.02 8.00
C ASN A 439 -10.15 2.04 9.32
N SER A 440 -9.48 0.95 9.66
CA SER A 440 -8.74 0.80 10.92
C SER A 440 -7.28 1.27 10.87
N GLU A 441 -6.73 1.63 9.70
CA GLU A 441 -5.35 2.12 9.57
C GLU A 441 -5.08 3.40 10.38
N LYS A 442 -6.12 4.23 10.57
CA LYS A 442 -6.02 5.51 11.28
C LYS A 442 -6.21 5.38 12.80
N LEU A 443 -6.54 4.19 13.32
CA LEU A 443 -6.74 3.99 14.75
C LEU A 443 -5.42 4.18 15.53
N PRO A 444 -5.48 4.77 16.75
CA PRO A 444 -4.30 4.89 17.61
C PRO A 444 -3.64 3.53 17.85
N GLY A 445 -2.37 3.39 17.46
CA GLY A 445 -1.62 2.13 17.59
C GLY A 445 -1.71 1.18 16.38
N GLY A 446 -2.59 1.44 15.42
CA GLY A 446 -2.77 0.69 14.18
C GLY A 446 -3.20 -0.77 14.39
N ILE A 447 -3.22 -1.53 13.30
CA ILE A 447 -3.65 -2.94 13.30
C ILE A 447 -2.43 -3.84 13.60
N PRO A 448 -2.51 -4.82 14.50
CA PRO A 448 -1.44 -5.77 14.76
C PRO A 448 -0.94 -6.45 13.48
N SER A 449 0.38 -6.58 13.33
CA SER A 449 0.99 -7.28 12.17
C SER A 449 0.81 -8.81 12.21
N ARG A 450 0.31 -9.36 13.31
CA ARG A 450 -0.03 -10.78 13.45
C ARG A 450 -1.48 -10.97 13.00
N LEU A 451 -1.68 -11.77 11.95
CA LEU A 451 -2.98 -11.96 11.33
C LEU A 451 -4.06 -12.49 12.30
N THR A 452 -3.71 -13.37 13.24
CA THR A 452 -4.66 -13.83 14.27
C THR A 452 -5.12 -12.71 15.21
N GLU A 453 -4.22 -11.80 15.58
CA GLU A 453 -4.56 -10.65 16.44
C GLU A 453 -5.35 -9.61 15.64
N ALA A 454 -4.96 -9.36 14.39
CA ALA A 454 -5.70 -8.51 13.45
C ALA A 454 -7.11 -9.03 13.19
N ALA A 455 -7.27 -10.34 12.96
CA ALA A 455 -8.56 -10.99 12.74
C ALA A 455 -9.53 -10.77 13.90
N ARG A 456 -9.03 -10.86 15.14
CA ARG A 456 -9.83 -10.59 16.35
C ARG A 456 -10.21 -9.12 16.48
N GLN A 457 -9.26 -8.22 16.24
CA GLN A 457 -9.51 -6.77 16.36
C GLN A 457 -10.47 -6.25 15.26
N LEU A 458 -10.40 -6.81 14.06
CA LEU A 458 -11.21 -6.42 12.91
C LEU A 458 -12.50 -7.23 12.78
N GLU A 459 -12.72 -8.22 13.66
CA GLU A 459 -13.84 -9.17 13.60
C GLU A 459 -13.97 -9.85 12.22
N CYS A 460 -12.82 -10.17 11.62
CA CYS A 460 -12.70 -10.72 10.26
C CYS A 460 -12.17 -12.16 10.28
N PRO A 461 -12.56 -13.03 9.33
CA PRO A 461 -11.98 -14.37 9.25
C PRO A 461 -10.46 -14.33 8.99
N GLU A 462 -9.66 -15.00 9.83
CA GLU A 462 -8.19 -15.04 9.67
C GLU A 462 -7.78 -15.60 8.29
N SER A 463 -8.54 -16.55 7.75
CA SER A 463 -8.31 -17.13 6.42
C SER A 463 -8.39 -16.09 5.31
N LYS A 464 -9.31 -15.12 5.39
CA LYS A 464 -9.48 -14.05 4.40
C LYS A 464 -8.35 -13.04 4.49
N LEU A 465 -7.99 -12.58 5.70
CA LEU A 465 -6.82 -11.72 5.92
C LEU A 465 -5.52 -12.38 5.45
N ARG A 466 -5.40 -13.69 5.66
CA ARG A 466 -4.26 -14.49 5.19
C ARG A 466 -4.23 -14.58 3.67
N TRP A 467 -5.37 -14.77 3.02
CA TRP A 467 -5.47 -14.73 1.56
C TRP A 467 -5.00 -13.37 1.03
N LEU A 468 -5.56 -12.27 1.56
CA LEU A 468 -5.21 -10.89 1.18
C LEU A 468 -3.71 -10.59 1.38
N TRP A 469 -3.11 -11.10 2.45
CA TRP A 469 -1.66 -11.03 2.67
C TRP A 469 -0.86 -11.78 1.60
N TYR A 470 -1.27 -13.02 1.28
CA TYR A 470 -0.57 -13.83 0.29
C TYR A 470 -0.65 -13.27 -1.12
N VAL A 471 -1.74 -12.61 -1.49
CA VAL A 471 -1.88 -11.97 -2.81
C VAL A 471 -1.34 -10.54 -2.86
N ASP A 472 -0.57 -10.14 -1.85
CA ASP A 472 0.09 -8.83 -1.73
C ASP A 472 -0.90 -7.63 -1.74
N LEU A 473 -2.11 -7.82 -1.20
CA LEU A 473 -3.07 -6.73 -0.97
C LEU A 473 -2.92 -6.13 0.43
N LEU A 474 -2.24 -6.85 1.34
CA LEU A 474 -1.85 -6.37 2.66
C LEU A 474 -0.33 -6.38 2.81
N THR A 475 0.20 -5.42 3.55
CA THR A 475 1.62 -5.25 3.82
C THR A 475 1.87 -4.89 5.29
N ARG A 476 3.14 -4.94 5.71
CA ARG A 476 3.58 -4.50 7.04
C ARG A 476 4.25 -3.14 6.93
N ARG A 477 3.63 -2.12 7.51
CA ARG A 477 4.23 -0.78 7.63
C ARG A 477 4.93 -0.64 8.97
N LYS A 478 6.12 -0.05 8.96
CA LYS A 478 6.80 0.35 10.21
C LYS A 478 6.18 1.65 10.69
N VAL A 479 5.73 1.69 11.95
CA VAL A 479 5.24 2.92 12.56
C VAL A 479 6.44 3.87 12.74
N ARG A 480 6.49 4.98 12.00
CA ARG A 480 7.46 6.05 12.23
C ARG A 480 6.98 6.89 13.42
N GLY A 481 7.83 7.11 14.42
CA GLY A 481 7.55 8.06 15.51
C GLY A 481 7.77 7.56 16.94
N GLN A 482 7.88 6.24 17.19
CA GLN A 482 8.24 5.76 18.53
C GLN A 482 9.77 5.80 18.72
N LYS A 483 10.25 6.77 19.51
CA LYS A 483 11.66 6.95 19.91
C LYS A 483 12.20 5.82 20.82
N SER A 484 11.42 4.80 21.17
CA SER A 484 11.92 3.71 22.01
C SER A 484 12.59 2.61 21.18
N ARG A 485 13.84 2.30 21.53
CA ARG A 485 14.65 1.21 20.94
C ARG A 485 14.03 -0.18 21.08
N MET A 486 12.93 -0.34 21.84
CA MET A 486 12.33 -1.65 22.20
C MET A 486 11.00 -1.99 21.52
N SER A 487 10.47 -1.17 20.60
CA SER A 487 9.23 -1.51 19.89
C SER A 487 9.24 -0.97 18.46
N ARG A 488 9.98 -1.63 17.57
CA ARG A 488 9.70 -1.57 16.13
C ARG A 488 8.41 -2.36 15.85
N ARG A 489 7.27 -1.92 16.39
CA ARG A 489 5.98 -2.53 16.06
C ARG A 489 5.67 -2.21 14.59
N SER A 490 5.54 -3.27 13.80
CA SER A 490 4.96 -3.17 12.46
C SER A 490 3.46 -3.34 12.57
N VAL A 491 2.72 -2.55 11.81
CA VAL A 491 1.27 -2.61 11.70
C VAL A 491 0.88 -3.20 10.36
N LEU A 492 -0.25 -3.90 10.34
CA LEU A 492 -0.88 -4.37 9.11
C LEU A 492 -1.51 -3.17 8.40
N ALA A 493 -1.33 -3.08 7.09
CA ALA A 493 -1.85 -2.02 6.25
C ALA A 493 -2.20 -2.58 4.86
N VAL A 494 -3.01 -1.87 4.10
CA VAL A 494 -3.30 -2.12 2.70
C VAL A 494 -2.09 -1.70 1.86
N SER A 495 -1.68 -2.57 0.94
CA SER A 495 -0.59 -2.31 0.00
C SER A 495 -1.03 -1.35 -1.12
N ASP A 496 -0.09 -0.84 -1.92
CA ASP A 496 -0.43 -0.06 -3.11
C ASP A 496 -1.28 -0.84 -4.12
N THR A 497 -1.01 -2.14 -4.23
CA THR A 497 -1.82 -3.08 -5.01
C THR A 497 -3.23 -3.18 -4.43
N GLY A 498 -3.35 -3.37 -3.11
CA GLY A 498 -4.63 -3.40 -2.40
C GLY A 498 -5.46 -2.15 -2.63
N LEU A 499 -4.83 -0.97 -2.55
CA LEU A 499 -5.49 0.31 -2.83
C LEU A 499 -5.97 0.41 -4.28
N SER A 500 -5.20 -0.13 -5.25
CA SER A 500 -5.57 -0.09 -6.66
C SER A 500 -6.73 -1.04 -6.98
N VAL A 501 -6.80 -2.19 -6.32
CA VAL A 501 -7.96 -3.10 -6.41
C VAL A 501 -9.18 -2.44 -5.78
N MET A 502 -9.03 -1.84 -4.60
CA MET A 502 -10.12 -1.12 -3.93
C MET A 502 -10.63 0.07 -4.74
N SER A 503 -9.74 0.84 -5.38
CA SER A 503 -10.15 1.97 -6.22
C SER A 503 -10.95 1.54 -7.44
N ALA A 504 -10.60 0.41 -8.05
CA ALA A 504 -11.37 -0.16 -9.14
C ALA A 504 -12.73 -0.71 -8.69
N ILE A 505 -12.79 -1.40 -7.54
CA ILE A 505 -14.05 -1.92 -6.96
C ILE A 505 -14.99 -0.77 -6.59
N VAL A 506 -14.49 0.20 -5.83
CA VAL A 506 -15.27 1.37 -5.38
C VAL A 506 -15.70 2.22 -6.57
N GLY A 507 -14.77 2.51 -7.49
CA GLY A 507 -15.07 3.28 -8.69
C GLY A 507 -16.15 2.63 -9.55
N LYS A 508 -16.07 1.30 -9.76
CA LYS A 508 -17.11 0.56 -10.50
C LYS A 508 -18.46 0.66 -9.79
N ARG A 509 -18.51 0.37 -8.48
CA ARG A 509 -19.75 0.43 -7.70
C ARG A 509 -20.43 1.78 -7.77
N LEU A 510 -19.67 2.87 -7.59
CA LEU A 510 -20.21 4.23 -7.69
C LEU A 510 -20.62 4.59 -9.11
N ALA A 511 -19.91 4.11 -10.13
CA ALA A 511 -20.31 4.33 -11.52
C ALA A 511 -21.60 3.60 -11.89
N ASP A 512 -21.84 2.41 -11.33
CA ASP A 512 -23.10 1.68 -11.52
C ASP A 512 -24.27 2.47 -10.88
N GLU A 513 -24.10 2.98 -9.65
CA GLU A 513 -25.06 3.88 -8.99
C GLU A 513 -25.32 5.18 -9.77
N LEU A 514 -24.28 5.76 -10.39
CA LEU A 514 -24.42 6.94 -11.23
C LEU A 514 -25.23 6.67 -12.51
N ARG A 515 -25.16 5.44 -13.05
CA ARG A 515 -25.94 5.05 -14.24
C ARG A 515 -27.39 4.75 -13.93
N GLU A 516 -27.69 4.29 -12.71
CA GLU A 516 -29.03 3.90 -12.28
C GLU A 516 -29.93 5.07 -11.87
N GLY A 517 -29.40 6.29 -11.76
CA GLY A 517 -30.25 7.50 -11.61
C GLY A 517 -29.58 8.74 -11.03
N CYS A 518 -28.36 8.64 -10.49
CA CYS A 518 -27.66 9.79 -9.91
C CYS A 518 -26.65 10.38 -10.90
N ALA A 519 -26.82 11.62 -11.34
CA ALA A 519 -25.81 12.23 -12.23
C ALA A 519 -24.56 12.75 -11.47
N LEU A 520 -24.66 12.88 -10.15
CA LEU A 520 -23.65 13.41 -9.24
C LEU A 520 -23.73 12.66 -7.91
N ILE A 521 -22.59 12.35 -7.29
CA ILE A 521 -22.51 11.78 -5.94
C ILE A 521 -21.62 12.66 -5.06
N GLU A 522 -22.13 12.99 -3.88
CA GLU A 522 -21.40 13.68 -2.80
C GLU A 522 -20.49 12.70 -2.03
N LEU A 523 -19.36 13.18 -1.51
CA LEU A 523 -18.41 12.36 -0.75
C LEU A 523 -19.08 11.64 0.44
N SER A 524 -19.96 12.32 1.17
CA SER A 524 -20.70 11.72 2.28
C SER A 524 -21.64 10.60 1.82
N ARG A 525 -22.31 10.78 0.68
CA ARG A 525 -23.15 9.73 0.09
C ARG A 525 -22.32 8.55 -0.42
N ALA A 526 -21.17 8.82 -1.02
CA ALA A 526 -20.24 7.77 -1.43
C ALA A 526 -19.67 7.00 -0.22
N SER A 527 -19.42 7.67 0.90
CA SER A 527 -19.03 7.05 2.18
C SER A 527 -20.11 6.08 2.65
N GLU A 528 -21.38 6.49 2.69
CA GLU A 528 -22.52 5.63 3.04
C GLU A 528 -22.63 4.40 2.13
N LEU A 529 -22.53 4.59 0.81
CA LEU A 529 -22.66 3.50 -0.15
C LEU A 529 -21.51 2.50 -0.03
N THR A 530 -20.29 2.96 0.22
CA THR A 530 -19.09 2.11 0.19
C THR A 530 -18.72 1.54 1.56
N GLY A 531 -19.19 2.14 2.65
CA GLY A 531 -18.78 1.80 4.02
C GLY A 531 -17.36 2.27 4.37
N LEU A 532 -16.74 3.12 3.54
CA LEU A 532 -15.43 3.72 3.80
C LEU A 532 -15.59 5.08 4.46
N HIS A 533 -14.83 5.35 5.52
CA HIS A 533 -14.72 6.72 6.05
C HIS A 533 -14.29 7.70 4.95
N GLU A 534 -14.86 8.92 4.94
CA GLU A 534 -14.65 9.90 3.85
C GLU A 534 -13.17 10.16 3.58
N ASP A 535 -12.38 10.13 4.65
CA ASP A 535 -10.95 10.34 4.69
C ASP A 535 -10.14 9.26 3.94
N SER A 536 -10.56 8.00 4.06
CA SER A 536 -9.96 6.87 3.34
C SER A 536 -10.54 6.78 1.92
N LEU A 537 -11.84 7.05 1.78
CA LEU A 537 -12.54 7.07 0.51
C LEU A 537 -11.95 8.10 -0.45
N LEU A 538 -11.68 9.33 -0.01
CA LEU A 538 -11.11 10.38 -0.85
C LEU A 538 -9.77 9.95 -1.48
N GLY A 539 -8.92 9.27 -0.71
CA GLY A 539 -7.67 8.70 -1.22
C GLY A 539 -7.90 7.60 -2.26
N VAL A 540 -8.91 6.76 -2.06
CA VAL A 540 -9.32 5.70 -3.00
C VAL A 540 -9.91 6.28 -4.29
N LEU A 541 -10.77 7.30 -4.20
CA LEU A 541 -11.41 7.96 -5.34
C LEU A 541 -10.41 8.71 -6.22
N ARG A 542 -9.48 9.47 -5.63
CA ARG A 542 -8.39 10.13 -6.37
C ARG A 542 -7.54 9.11 -7.13
N ARG A 543 -7.23 7.98 -6.50
CA ARG A 543 -6.49 6.89 -7.16
C ARG A 543 -7.31 6.17 -8.23
N ALA A 544 -8.64 6.17 -8.13
CA ALA A 544 -9.53 5.65 -9.17
C ALA A 544 -9.53 6.57 -10.40
N GLU A 545 -9.57 7.88 -10.19
CA GLU A 545 -9.47 8.89 -11.26
C GLU A 545 -8.09 8.83 -11.96
N GLU A 546 -7.01 8.71 -11.19
CA GLU A 546 -5.63 8.65 -11.69
C GLU A 546 -5.19 7.25 -12.16
N HIS A 547 -6.11 6.27 -12.22
CA HIS A 547 -5.74 4.89 -12.47
C HIS A 547 -4.95 4.73 -13.79
N PRO A 548 -3.83 3.99 -13.84
CA PRO A 548 -2.97 3.91 -15.02
C PRO A 548 -3.64 3.18 -16.20
N VAL A 549 -4.67 2.40 -15.93
CA VAL A 549 -5.50 1.72 -16.94
C VAL A 549 -6.76 2.55 -17.16
N GLU A 550 -6.89 3.19 -18.31
CA GLU A 550 -8.03 4.06 -18.66
C GLU A 550 -9.39 3.37 -18.51
N GLN A 551 -9.48 2.08 -18.88
CA GLN A 551 -10.69 1.26 -18.75
C GLN A 551 -11.18 1.09 -17.30
N LEU A 552 -10.34 1.40 -16.31
CA LEU A 552 -10.67 1.34 -14.89
C LEU A 552 -10.94 2.72 -14.27
N ARG A 553 -10.90 3.80 -15.06
CA ARG A 553 -11.26 5.16 -14.64
C ARG A 553 -12.77 5.35 -14.72
N TYR A 554 -13.48 4.71 -13.80
CA TYR A 554 -14.94 4.72 -13.78
C TYR A 554 -15.56 6.04 -13.31
N ILE A 555 -14.80 6.82 -12.56
CA ILE A 555 -15.25 8.05 -11.88
C ILE A 555 -14.22 9.16 -12.03
N CYS A 556 -14.70 10.40 -12.04
CA CYS A 556 -13.90 11.62 -12.08
C CYS A 556 -14.45 12.64 -11.08
N GLU A 557 -13.56 13.47 -10.58
CA GLU A 557 -13.94 14.57 -9.71
C GLU A 557 -14.55 15.71 -10.53
N VAL A 558 -15.67 16.26 -10.06
CA VAL A 558 -16.35 17.37 -10.75
C VAL A 558 -15.70 18.69 -10.34
N ALA A 559 -15.16 19.41 -11.31
CA ALA A 559 -14.60 20.74 -11.07
C ALA A 559 -15.73 21.78 -10.93
N VAL A 560 -15.71 22.54 -9.83
CA VAL A 560 -16.65 23.64 -9.58
C VAL A 560 -15.91 24.96 -9.72
N GLY A 561 -16.29 25.79 -10.68
CA GLY A 561 -15.58 27.05 -10.97
C GLY A 561 -14.13 26.83 -11.43
N GLY A 562 -13.82 25.67 -12.02
CA GLY A 562 -12.47 25.28 -12.43
C GLY A 562 -11.63 24.64 -11.33
N GLU A 563 -12.14 24.53 -10.09
CA GLU A 563 -11.43 23.92 -8.98
C GLU A 563 -11.96 22.53 -8.61
N LYS A 564 -11.03 21.64 -8.27
CA LYS A 564 -11.28 20.32 -7.68
C LYS A 564 -11.35 20.43 -6.15
N THR A 565 -12.53 20.20 -5.58
CA THR A 565 -12.83 20.35 -4.13
C THR A 565 -12.77 19.05 -3.34
N GLY A 566 -12.78 17.89 -3.99
CA GLY A 566 -12.85 16.54 -3.41
C GLY A 566 -14.26 16.10 -3.00
N LEU A 567 -15.25 16.98 -3.11
CA LEU A 567 -16.60 16.77 -2.57
C LEU A 567 -17.56 16.08 -3.53
N PHE A 568 -17.38 16.26 -4.83
CA PHE A 568 -18.35 15.85 -5.85
C PHE A 568 -17.71 14.97 -6.92
N TRP A 569 -18.36 13.85 -7.21
CA TRP A 569 -17.86 12.83 -8.12
C TRP A 569 -18.94 12.43 -9.13
N SER A 570 -18.54 12.20 -10.38
CA SER A 570 -19.42 11.75 -11.46
C SER A 570 -18.68 10.78 -12.39
N THR A 571 -19.35 10.29 -13.43
CA THR A 571 -18.67 9.56 -14.51
C THR A 571 -17.80 10.53 -15.31
N PRO A 572 -16.77 10.07 -16.05
CA PRO A 572 -15.93 10.96 -16.86
C PRO A 572 -16.72 11.84 -17.84
N GLN A 573 -17.79 11.29 -18.42
CA GLN A 573 -18.70 12.02 -19.31
C GLN A 573 -19.55 13.04 -18.55
N GLY A 574 -20.02 12.69 -17.35
CA GLY A 574 -20.78 13.58 -16.48
C GLY A 574 -19.94 14.73 -15.92
N ALA A 575 -18.70 14.48 -15.51
CA ALA A 575 -17.79 15.49 -14.99
C ALA A 575 -17.41 16.57 -16.03
N ALA A 576 -17.42 16.21 -17.32
CA ALA A 576 -17.23 17.16 -18.43
C ALA A 576 -18.49 17.98 -18.77
N SER A 577 -19.65 17.66 -18.19
CA SER A 577 -20.91 18.34 -18.46
C SER A 577 -21.06 19.60 -17.62
N GLY A 578 -21.24 20.75 -18.29
CA GLY A 578 -21.50 22.03 -17.62
C GLY A 578 -22.72 21.99 -16.69
N LYS A 579 -23.76 21.21 -17.04
CA LYS A 579 -24.96 21.03 -16.22
C LYS A 579 -24.65 20.36 -14.87
N ILE A 580 -23.73 19.40 -14.85
CA ILE A 580 -23.32 18.71 -13.61
C ILE A 580 -22.47 19.64 -12.74
N ALA A 581 -21.59 20.43 -13.36
CA ALA A 581 -20.82 21.45 -12.66
C ALA A 581 -21.73 22.50 -12.01
N GLU A 582 -22.82 22.93 -12.67
CA GLU A 582 -23.82 23.83 -12.10
C GLU A 582 -24.56 23.23 -10.89
N ILE A 583 -24.96 21.96 -10.98
CA ILE A 583 -25.60 21.25 -9.86
C ILE A 583 -24.64 21.17 -8.67
N ALA A 584 -23.38 20.78 -8.92
CA ALA A 584 -22.34 20.73 -7.89
C ALA A 584 -22.06 22.13 -7.29
N ALA A 585 -22.05 23.19 -8.11
CA ALA A 585 -21.89 24.56 -7.64
C ALA A 585 -23.02 24.98 -6.69
N LYS A 586 -24.28 24.72 -7.07
CA LYS A 586 -25.44 25.02 -6.21
C LYS A 586 -25.33 24.28 -4.89
N ARG A 587 -24.97 23.00 -4.92
CA ARG A 587 -24.82 22.18 -3.73
C ARG A 587 -23.68 22.64 -2.83
N LEU A 588 -22.54 23.01 -3.41
CA LEU A 588 -21.42 23.59 -2.68
C LEU A 588 -21.82 24.88 -1.95
N GLN A 589 -22.60 25.75 -2.59
CA GLN A 589 -23.09 26.98 -1.95
C GLN A 589 -24.00 26.70 -0.75
N GLU A 590 -24.87 25.69 -0.83
CA GLU A 590 -25.68 25.24 0.30
C GLU A 590 -24.80 24.78 1.47
N MET A 591 -23.84 23.89 1.21
CA MET A 591 -22.93 23.38 2.24
C MET A 591 -22.05 24.49 2.85
N ARG A 592 -21.57 25.43 2.04
CA ARG A 592 -20.82 26.61 2.50
C ARG A 592 -21.65 27.48 3.44
N ARG A 593 -22.91 27.73 3.09
CA ARG A 593 -23.83 28.51 3.93
C ARG A 593 -24.05 27.83 5.28
N ASP A 594 -24.22 26.50 5.30
CA ASP A 594 -24.38 25.75 6.54
C ASP A 594 -23.15 25.89 7.46
N VAL A 595 -21.95 25.65 6.91
CA VAL A 595 -20.67 25.79 7.63
C VAL A 595 -20.45 27.22 8.13
N LEU A 596 -20.66 28.23 7.27
CA LEU A 596 -20.52 29.64 7.65
C LEU A 596 -21.56 30.04 8.72
N GLY A 597 -22.77 29.49 8.68
CA GLY A 597 -23.79 29.72 9.70
C GLY A 597 -23.32 29.31 11.10
N VAL A 598 -22.67 28.14 11.20
CA VAL A 598 -22.05 27.70 12.46
C VAL A 598 -20.89 28.60 12.86
N MET A 599 -20.02 28.97 11.92
CA MET A 599 -18.87 29.85 12.19
C MET A 599 -19.30 31.25 12.64
N ARG A 600 -20.42 31.78 12.11
CA ARG A 600 -21.03 33.06 12.49
C ARG A 600 -21.59 33.04 13.91
N SER A 601 -22.12 31.90 14.35
CA SER A 601 -22.75 31.76 15.67
C SER A 601 -21.80 31.92 16.86
N VAL A 602 -20.48 31.86 16.64
CA VAL A 602 -19.47 32.03 17.69
C VAL A 602 -18.46 33.10 17.32
N PRO A 603 -17.91 33.85 18.30
CA PRO A 603 -16.90 34.87 18.01
C PRO A 603 -15.46 34.34 17.97
N HIS A 604 -15.20 33.14 18.50
CA HIS A 604 -13.88 32.52 18.55
C HIS A 604 -13.70 31.46 17.45
N GLY A 605 -12.45 31.07 17.20
CA GLY A 605 -12.14 30.05 16.21
C GLY A 605 -12.58 28.63 16.62
N LEU A 606 -12.94 27.80 15.65
CA LEU A 606 -13.39 26.43 15.86
C LEU A 606 -12.49 25.43 15.11
N ALA A 607 -12.17 24.31 15.74
CA ALA A 607 -11.59 23.17 15.03
C ALA A 607 -12.64 22.53 14.10
N SER A 608 -12.23 21.94 12.98
CA SER A 608 -13.15 21.29 12.02
C SER A 608 -14.05 20.24 12.69
N GLY A 609 -13.52 19.52 13.68
CA GLY A 609 -14.30 18.55 14.46
C GLY A 609 -15.45 19.19 15.25
N LYS A 610 -15.25 20.39 15.81
CA LYS A 610 -16.29 21.10 16.57
C LYS A 610 -17.35 21.71 15.66
N VAL A 611 -16.96 22.13 14.45
CA VAL A 611 -17.90 22.58 13.42
C VAL A 611 -18.80 21.43 12.97
N ALA A 612 -18.22 20.25 12.69
CA ALA A 612 -18.97 19.04 12.34
C ALA A 612 -19.96 18.62 13.44
N GLU A 613 -19.53 18.65 14.72
CA GLU A 613 -20.40 18.35 15.87
C GLU A 613 -21.64 19.27 15.91
N ARG A 614 -21.45 20.58 15.76
CA ARG A 614 -22.56 21.55 15.77
C ARG A 614 -23.49 21.43 14.57
N LEU A 615 -22.97 21.09 13.39
CA LEU A 615 -23.80 20.80 12.22
C LEU A 615 -24.65 19.55 12.47
N SER A 616 -24.08 18.52 13.10
CA SER A 616 -24.81 17.32 13.49
C SER A 616 -25.91 17.61 14.52
N GLU A 617 -25.70 18.51 15.47
CA GLU A 617 -26.73 18.98 16.42
C GLU A 617 -27.91 19.65 15.70
N GLN A 618 -27.67 20.25 14.53
CA GLN A 618 -28.69 20.85 13.66
C GLN A 618 -29.33 19.86 12.68
N GLY A 619 -28.99 18.57 12.77
CA GLY A 619 -29.50 17.51 11.88
C GLY A 619 -28.73 17.36 10.55
N LEU A 620 -27.66 18.13 10.34
CA LEU A 620 -26.82 18.06 9.15
C LEU A 620 -25.61 17.15 9.41
N LYS A 621 -25.58 15.98 8.77
CA LYS A 621 -24.52 14.98 8.97
C LYS A 621 -23.36 15.21 8.01
N TYR A 622 -22.41 16.06 8.41
CA TYR A 622 -21.13 16.20 7.71
C TYR A 622 -20.00 15.59 8.58
N GLU A 623 -19.16 14.73 8.00
CA GLU A 623 -17.94 14.31 8.71
C GLU A 623 -16.92 15.45 8.73
N VAL A 624 -15.92 15.31 9.62
CA VAL A 624 -14.83 16.29 9.80
C VAL A 624 -14.09 16.58 8.50
N VAL A 625 -13.96 15.59 7.61
CA VAL A 625 -13.25 15.69 6.33
C VAL A 625 -14.00 16.58 5.36
N THR A 626 -15.29 16.34 5.15
CA THR A 626 -16.17 17.21 4.35
C THR A 626 -16.13 18.65 4.86
N VAL A 627 -16.28 18.85 6.17
CA VAL A 627 -16.20 20.20 6.77
C VAL A 627 -14.85 20.85 6.49
N LYS A 628 -13.75 20.10 6.62
CA LYS A 628 -12.41 20.61 6.33
C LYS A 628 -12.26 21.00 4.86
N LEU A 629 -12.72 20.20 3.91
CA LEU A 629 -12.67 20.52 2.48
C LEU A 629 -13.46 21.80 2.15
N ILE A 630 -14.62 21.99 2.79
CA ILE A 630 -15.42 23.22 2.64
C ILE A 630 -14.68 24.42 3.23
N LEU A 631 -14.09 24.28 4.42
CA LEU A 631 -13.33 25.36 5.07
C LEU A 631 -12.07 25.71 4.28
N ASP A 632 -11.33 24.73 3.77
CA ASP A 632 -10.17 24.94 2.88
C ASP A 632 -10.60 25.72 1.62
N ASN A 633 -11.77 25.39 1.05
CA ASN A 633 -12.31 26.08 -0.11
C ASN A 633 -12.78 27.52 0.21
N LEU A 634 -13.41 27.75 1.37
CA LEU A 634 -13.74 29.09 1.86
C LEU A 634 -12.48 29.92 2.18
N ALA A 635 -11.39 29.27 2.60
CA ALA A 635 -10.14 29.94 2.93
C ALA A 635 -9.44 30.49 1.69
N LYS A 636 -9.52 29.78 0.55
CA LYS A 636 -9.04 30.28 -0.74
C LYS A 636 -9.76 31.56 -1.18
N GLU A 637 -11.03 31.70 -0.81
CA GLU A 637 -11.84 32.90 -1.06
C GLU A 637 -11.67 33.97 0.03
N ALA A 638 -10.71 33.78 0.94
CA ALA A 638 -10.47 34.64 2.10
C ALA A 638 -11.69 34.82 3.03
N LYS A 639 -12.70 33.94 2.93
CA LYS A 639 -13.87 33.96 3.81
C LYS A 639 -13.55 33.45 5.20
N VAL A 640 -12.63 32.49 5.34
CA VAL A 640 -12.13 32.00 6.63
C VAL A 640 -10.61 31.92 6.64
N SER A 641 -9.99 31.88 7.82
CA SER A 641 -8.54 31.76 7.98
C SER A 641 -8.17 30.84 9.14
N ILE A 642 -6.98 30.24 9.12
CA ILE A 642 -6.46 29.46 10.25
C ILE A 642 -5.64 30.38 11.16
N ASP A 643 -5.87 30.31 12.48
CA ASP A 643 -5.11 31.05 13.47
C ASP A 643 -3.82 30.31 13.93
N GLN A 644 -3.10 30.91 14.89
CA GLN A 644 -1.88 30.31 15.46
C GLN A 644 -2.14 29.02 16.25
N ASN A 645 -3.38 28.77 16.68
CA ASN A 645 -3.78 27.57 17.41
C ASN A 645 -4.31 26.48 16.47
N ASN A 646 -4.18 26.66 15.15
CA ASN A 646 -4.67 25.74 14.14
C ASN A 646 -6.20 25.53 14.20
N VAL A 647 -6.96 26.58 14.55
CA VAL A 647 -8.42 26.62 14.47
C VAL A 647 -8.89 27.57 13.37
N TRP A 648 -10.07 27.29 12.83
CA TRP A 648 -10.68 28.12 11.80
C TRP A 648 -11.32 29.35 12.41
N VAL A 649 -11.03 30.51 11.86
CA VAL A 649 -11.58 31.81 12.27
C VAL A 649 -12.36 32.38 11.10
N TYR A 650 -13.54 32.90 11.39
CA TYR A 650 -14.32 33.70 10.45
C TYR A 650 -14.01 35.18 10.73
N PRO A 651 -13.23 35.86 9.86
CA PRO A 651 -12.64 37.15 10.18
C PRO A 651 -13.69 38.25 10.46
N PRO A 652 -13.41 39.16 11.40
CA PRO A 652 -14.29 40.31 11.69
C PRO A 652 -14.68 41.12 10.46
N ARG A 653 -13.75 41.32 9.51
CA ARG A 653 -14.02 42.00 8.23
C ARG A 653 -15.14 41.33 7.45
N GLU A 654 -15.02 40.02 7.25
CA GLU A 654 -16.00 39.24 6.49
C GLU A 654 -17.34 39.12 7.24
N ARG A 655 -17.31 39.02 8.58
CA ARG A 655 -18.54 39.07 9.41
C ARG A 655 -19.33 40.35 9.20
N VAL A 656 -18.66 41.50 9.21
CA VAL A 656 -19.29 42.81 9.03
C VAL A 656 -19.85 42.92 7.61
N MET A 657 -19.05 42.58 6.61
CA MET A 657 -19.46 42.66 5.21
C MET A 657 -20.66 41.76 4.90
N ASP A 658 -20.59 40.48 5.26
CA ASP A 658 -21.69 39.55 4.98
C ASP A 658 -22.98 39.97 5.73
N PHE A 659 -22.87 40.50 6.95
CA PHE A 659 -24.03 41.01 7.69
C PHE A 659 -24.68 42.24 7.04
N LEU A 660 -23.86 43.18 6.52
CA LEU A 660 -24.37 44.35 5.80
C LEU A 660 -24.99 43.95 4.45
N ILE A 661 -24.41 42.97 3.76
CA ILE A 661 -24.95 42.40 2.51
C ILE A 661 -26.32 41.73 2.75
N GLU A 662 -26.49 41.03 3.87
CA GLU A 662 -27.76 40.41 4.25
C GLU A 662 -28.83 41.42 4.69
N ASN A 663 -28.42 42.64 5.03
CA ASN A 663 -29.31 43.70 5.51
C ASN A 663 -29.14 45.01 4.70
N PRO A 664 -29.31 44.98 3.37
CA PRO A 664 -28.96 46.11 2.50
C PRO A 664 -29.84 47.34 2.74
N ASP A 665 -31.07 47.14 3.22
CA ASP A 665 -32.06 48.20 3.47
C ASP A 665 -32.08 48.68 4.93
N SER A 666 -30.99 48.47 5.66
CA SER A 666 -30.85 48.85 7.07
C SER A 666 -29.52 49.54 7.32
N SER A 667 -29.48 50.45 8.29
CA SER A 667 -28.24 51.03 8.81
C SER A 667 -28.00 50.55 10.23
N PHE A 668 -26.74 50.50 10.65
CA PHE A 668 -26.37 50.00 11.97
C PHE A 668 -25.39 50.93 12.69
N THR A 669 -25.54 51.04 14.01
CA THR A 669 -24.51 51.68 14.83
C THR A 669 -23.36 50.71 15.13
N LEU A 670 -22.21 51.25 15.50
CA LEU A 670 -21.08 50.45 15.99
C LEU A 670 -21.47 49.52 17.14
N GLY A 671 -22.32 49.99 18.07
CA GLY A 671 -22.83 49.18 19.19
C GLY A 671 -23.78 48.07 18.75
N GLU A 672 -24.67 48.33 17.78
CA GLU A 672 -25.57 47.32 17.22
C GLU A 672 -24.80 46.22 16.47
N LEU A 673 -23.76 46.59 15.71
CA LEU A 673 -22.89 45.63 15.02
C LEU A 673 -22.10 44.78 16.03
N SER A 674 -21.54 45.39 17.07
CA SER A 674 -20.83 44.66 18.14
C SER A 674 -21.72 43.67 18.88
N ALA A 675 -22.95 44.07 19.19
CA ALA A 675 -23.92 43.21 19.85
C ALA A 675 -24.38 42.03 18.96
N ARG A 676 -24.63 42.28 17.67
CA ARG A 676 -25.16 41.27 16.75
C ARG A 676 -24.10 40.32 16.19
N LEU A 677 -22.86 40.78 16.01
CA LEU A 677 -21.77 39.98 15.48
C LEU A 677 -20.93 39.30 16.57
N HIS A 678 -21.16 39.66 17.84
CA HIS A 678 -20.40 39.21 19.01
C HIS A 678 -18.89 39.51 18.93
N VAL A 679 -18.50 40.53 18.16
CA VAL A 679 -17.09 40.98 18.01
C VAL A 679 -16.84 42.20 18.88
N ASN A 680 -15.62 42.34 19.41
CA ASN A 680 -15.21 43.49 20.19
C ASN A 680 -15.41 44.80 19.41
N ARG A 681 -15.98 45.81 20.08
CA ARG A 681 -16.24 47.14 19.53
C ARG A 681 -15.02 47.78 18.87
N ASP A 682 -13.84 47.68 19.49
CA ASP A 682 -12.61 48.29 18.96
C ASP A 682 -12.14 47.64 17.66
N GLU A 683 -12.42 46.34 17.52
CA GLU A 683 -12.09 45.56 16.34
C GLU A 683 -13.06 45.83 15.19
N ILE A 684 -14.36 45.96 15.48
CA ILE A 684 -15.35 46.40 14.48
C ILE A 684 -15.05 47.83 14.03
N GLU A 685 -14.69 48.73 14.94
CA GLU A 685 -14.36 50.11 14.58
C GLU A 685 -13.19 50.17 13.60
N ARG A 686 -12.14 49.38 13.85
CA ARG A 686 -10.99 49.26 12.95
C ARG A 686 -11.41 48.74 11.57
N VAL A 687 -12.16 47.65 11.55
CA VAL A 687 -12.69 47.04 10.32
C VAL A 687 -13.56 48.03 9.53
N LEU A 688 -14.46 48.75 10.18
CA LEU A 688 -15.33 49.71 9.51
C LEU A 688 -14.54 50.89 8.95
N LYS A 689 -13.52 51.39 9.66
CA LYS A 689 -12.61 52.42 9.11
C LYS A 689 -11.94 51.95 7.84
N ASP A 690 -11.45 50.71 7.83
CA ASP A 690 -10.81 50.12 6.64
C ASP A 690 -11.80 49.93 5.49
N LEU A 691 -13.01 49.42 5.76
CA LEU A 691 -14.06 49.22 4.74
C LEU A 691 -14.60 50.53 4.16
N VAL A 692 -14.70 51.58 4.99
CA VAL A 692 -15.05 52.94 4.54
C VAL A 692 -13.93 53.52 3.68
N ALA A 693 -12.67 53.36 4.08
CA ALA A 693 -11.52 53.80 3.28
C ALA A 693 -11.43 53.08 1.93
N GLN A 694 -11.81 51.79 1.88
CA GLN A 694 -11.91 50.98 0.66
C GLN A 694 -13.18 51.29 -0.17
N GLY A 695 -14.11 52.07 0.38
CA GLY A 695 -15.36 52.45 -0.28
C GLY A 695 -16.34 51.28 -0.45
N GLU A 696 -16.31 50.29 0.43
CA GLU A 696 -17.24 49.15 0.48
C GLU A 696 -18.43 49.40 1.42
N VAL A 697 -18.23 50.29 2.41
CA VAL A 697 -19.22 50.72 3.41
C VAL A 697 -19.29 52.25 3.40
N GLU A 698 -20.48 52.80 3.57
CA GLU A 698 -20.70 54.25 3.68
C GLU A 698 -21.15 54.62 5.09
N THR A 699 -20.70 55.78 5.56
CA THR A 699 -21.13 56.35 6.83
C THR A 699 -22.20 57.40 6.58
N LEU A 700 -23.40 57.18 7.13
CA LEU A 700 -24.49 58.14 7.09
C LEU A 700 -24.19 59.36 7.97
N PRO A 701 -24.81 60.53 7.71
CA PRO A 701 -24.71 61.71 8.57
C PRO A 701 -25.10 61.45 10.03
N SER A 702 -25.91 60.42 10.29
CA SER A 702 -26.31 59.95 11.62
C SER A 702 -25.21 59.18 12.37
N GLY A 703 -24.04 58.94 11.78
CA GLY A 703 -22.98 58.10 12.33
C GLY A 703 -23.26 56.60 12.25
N ARG A 704 -24.24 56.19 11.43
CA ARG A 704 -24.61 54.79 11.17
C ARG A 704 -23.94 54.29 9.89
N TYR A 705 -23.65 53.01 9.82
CA TYR A 705 -22.96 52.37 8.70
C TYR A 705 -23.94 51.60 7.81
N VAL A 706 -23.75 51.70 6.50
CA VAL A 706 -24.56 51.03 5.46
C VAL A 706 -23.66 50.44 4.37
N LEU A 707 -24.17 49.43 3.66
CA LEU A 707 -23.49 48.92 2.46
C LEU A 707 -23.43 50.02 1.39
N LYS A 708 -22.32 50.08 0.64
CA LYS A 708 -22.15 51.02 -0.49
C LYS A 708 -23.36 51.03 -1.42
N GLY A 709 -23.78 52.22 -1.86
CA GLY A 709 -24.88 52.42 -2.80
C GLY A 709 -26.27 52.22 -2.19
N CYS A 710 -26.37 51.90 -0.90
CA CYS A 710 -27.65 51.77 -0.19
C CYS A 710 -28.00 53.03 0.63
N ALA A 711 -27.07 53.98 0.80
CA ALA A 711 -27.25 55.12 1.70
C ALA A 711 -28.49 55.97 1.41
N GLU A 712 -28.73 56.33 0.15
CA GLU A 712 -29.90 57.14 -0.24
C GLU A 712 -31.21 56.41 0.08
N ARG A 713 -31.35 55.15 -0.33
CA ARG A 713 -32.53 54.31 -0.04
C ARG A 713 -32.79 54.17 1.46
N VAL A 714 -31.73 53.96 2.25
CA VAL A 714 -31.83 53.79 3.70
C VAL A 714 -32.20 55.11 4.37
N LEU A 715 -31.62 56.24 3.93
CA LEU A 715 -31.96 57.58 4.42
C LEU A 715 -33.42 57.94 4.14
N GLU A 716 -33.94 57.65 2.95
CA GLU A 716 -35.35 57.87 2.63
C GLU A 716 -36.28 57.05 3.52
N LYS A 717 -35.95 55.77 3.74
CA LYS A 717 -36.73 54.88 4.61
C LYS A 717 -36.73 55.35 6.07
N GLU A 718 -35.57 55.76 6.59
CA GLU A 718 -35.46 56.33 7.94
C GLU A 718 -36.22 57.66 8.07
N ALA A 719 -36.15 58.52 7.05
CA ALA A 719 -36.88 59.78 7.03
C ALA A 719 -38.40 59.54 7.05
N ARG A 720 -38.91 58.60 6.25
CA ARG A 720 -40.35 58.23 6.26
C ARG A 720 -40.79 57.71 7.63
N ASN A 721 -40.04 56.79 8.22
CA ASN A 721 -40.36 56.25 9.56
C ASN A 721 -40.33 57.33 10.64
N TYR A 722 -39.39 58.26 10.57
CA TYR A 722 -39.30 59.36 11.52
C TYR A 722 -40.41 60.39 11.32
N ILE A 723 -40.74 60.74 10.06
CA ILE A 723 -41.89 61.59 9.73
C ILE A 723 -43.19 60.95 10.27
N GLU A 724 -43.37 59.63 10.11
CA GLU A 724 -44.52 58.90 10.68
C GLU A 724 -44.61 59.11 12.19
N ALA A 725 -43.50 58.88 12.90
CA ALA A 725 -43.45 59.06 14.35
C ALA A 725 -43.72 60.52 14.78
N CYS A 726 -43.17 61.50 14.06
CA CYS A 726 -43.40 62.93 14.31
C CYS A 726 -44.86 63.32 14.08
N VAL A 727 -45.45 62.90 12.96
CA VAL A 727 -46.87 63.13 12.65
C VAL A 727 -47.74 62.61 13.79
N LEU A 728 -47.57 61.34 14.17
CA LEU A 728 -48.37 60.73 15.24
C LEU A 728 -48.15 61.41 16.59
N LYS A 729 -46.91 61.76 16.93
CA LYS A 729 -46.57 62.46 18.19
C LYS A 729 -47.18 63.86 18.26
N ILE A 730 -47.13 64.61 17.16
CA ILE A 730 -47.65 65.98 17.09
C ILE A 730 -49.17 65.96 17.15
N LEU A 731 -49.82 65.08 16.38
CA LEU A 731 -51.27 64.91 16.38
C LEU A 731 -51.78 64.44 17.74
N ARG A 732 -51.17 63.42 18.37
CA ARG A 732 -51.56 62.98 19.74
C ARG A 732 -51.44 64.05 20.81
N ARG A 733 -50.58 65.06 20.61
CA ARG A 733 -50.39 66.16 21.59
C ARG A 733 -51.33 67.35 21.35
N ARG A 734 -51.83 67.52 20.12
CA ARG A 734 -52.55 68.73 19.69
C ARG A 734 -53.96 68.45 19.17
N GLY A 735 -54.36 67.19 19.06
CA GLY A 735 -55.66 66.73 18.60
C GLY A 735 -55.80 66.80 17.08
N GLU A 736 -55.99 68.01 16.56
CA GLU A 736 -56.25 68.27 15.15
C GLU A 736 -55.40 69.43 14.62
N LEU A 737 -54.83 69.27 13.43
CA LEU A 737 -54.00 70.29 12.80
C LEU A 737 -54.29 70.35 11.31
N ASN A 738 -54.31 71.57 10.76
CA ASN A 738 -54.28 71.77 9.32
C ASN A 738 -53.02 71.09 8.75
N GLU A 739 -53.16 70.37 7.64
CA GLU A 739 -52.10 69.56 7.04
C GLU A 739 -50.85 70.37 6.69
N HIS A 740 -50.99 71.60 6.18
CA HIS A 740 -49.84 72.48 5.89
C HIS A 740 -49.13 72.95 7.17
N VAL A 741 -49.87 73.12 8.26
CA VAL A 741 -49.29 73.46 9.57
C VAL A 741 -48.58 72.24 10.17
N LEU A 742 -49.13 71.05 9.98
CA LEU A 742 -48.52 69.79 10.38
C LEU A 742 -47.25 69.52 9.58
N GLU A 743 -47.28 69.69 8.26
CA GLU A 743 -46.13 69.60 7.36
C GLU A 743 -45.02 70.56 7.80
N GLY A 744 -45.34 71.83 8.00
CA GLY A 744 -44.37 72.84 8.43
C GLY A 744 -43.68 72.48 9.74
N ARG A 745 -44.44 71.97 10.72
CA ARG A 745 -43.90 71.54 12.03
C ARG A 745 -43.05 70.29 11.93
N VAL A 746 -43.47 69.30 11.15
CA VAL A 746 -42.69 68.08 10.93
C VAL A 746 -41.39 68.41 10.20
N LEU A 747 -41.44 69.27 9.17
CA LEU A 747 -40.25 69.72 8.45
C LEU A 747 -39.29 70.54 9.33
N GLU A 748 -39.81 71.31 10.28
CA GLU A 748 -38.99 72.02 11.28
C GLU A 748 -38.28 71.04 12.24
N GLU A 749 -39.01 70.04 12.75
CA GLU A 749 -38.38 68.97 13.55
C GLU A 749 -37.37 68.16 12.72
N MET A 750 -37.62 67.90 11.44
CA MET A 750 -36.70 67.23 10.53
C MET A 750 -35.43 68.04 10.29
N LYS A 751 -35.56 69.35 10.05
CA LYS A 751 -34.42 70.27 9.85
C LYS A 751 -33.54 70.39 11.09
N SER A 752 -34.12 70.26 12.27
CA SER A 752 -33.37 70.28 13.54
C SER A 752 -32.49 69.04 13.75
N LYS A 753 -32.69 67.98 12.95
CA LYS A 753 -31.92 66.73 13.05
C LYS A 753 -30.80 66.63 12.02
N GLU A 754 -29.58 66.47 12.53
CA GLU A 754 -28.39 66.29 11.69
C GLU A 754 -28.45 65.06 10.78
N SER A 755 -29.14 64.00 11.22
CA SER A 755 -29.31 62.74 10.49
C SER A 755 -29.93 62.87 9.10
N PHE A 756 -30.66 63.96 8.81
CA PHE A 756 -31.40 64.16 7.55
C PHE A 756 -30.90 65.33 6.71
N LYS A 757 -29.72 65.90 7.04
CA LYS A 757 -29.11 67.03 6.29
C LYS A 757 -28.84 66.72 4.81
N GLY A 758 -28.83 65.45 4.40
CA GLY A 758 -28.66 65.02 3.00
C GLY A 758 -29.93 64.99 2.15
N LEU A 759 -31.12 65.20 2.73
CA LEU A 759 -32.38 65.21 1.98
C LEU A 759 -32.81 66.65 1.65
N SER A 760 -33.17 66.89 0.39
CA SER A 760 -33.67 68.19 -0.06
C SER A 760 -35.09 68.47 0.49
N LYS A 761 -35.45 69.75 0.63
CA LYS A 761 -36.80 70.15 1.06
C LYS A 761 -37.91 69.50 0.20
N PRO A 762 -37.82 69.44 -1.14
CA PRO A 762 -38.80 68.73 -1.97
C PRO A 762 -38.93 67.23 -1.65
N GLN A 763 -37.82 66.54 -1.37
CA GLN A 763 -37.84 65.12 -0.98
C GLN A 763 -38.56 64.92 0.36
N LEU A 764 -38.29 65.78 1.34
CA LEU A 764 -38.95 65.71 2.65
C LEU A 764 -40.46 65.97 2.57
N VAL A 765 -40.89 66.93 1.73
CA VAL A 765 -42.31 67.20 1.47
C VAL A 765 -42.97 65.99 0.80
N SER A 766 -42.33 65.41 -0.22
CA SER A 766 -42.84 64.21 -0.88
C SER A 766 -42.97 63.02 0.08
N HIS A 767 -41.99 62.80 0.96
CA HIS A 767 -42.07 61.76 2.00
C HIS A 767 -43.17 62.05 3.03
N PHE A 768 -43.38 63.31 3.41
CA PHE A 768 -44.49 63.69 4.29
C PHE A 768 -45.85 63.36 3.67
N SER A 769 -46.08 63.76 2.42
CA SER A 769 -47.32 63.44 1.71
C SER A 769 -47.54 61.93 1.61
N TYR A 770 -46.49 61.18 1.26
CA TYR A 770 -46.53 59.72 1.22
C TYR A 770 -46.90 59.11 2.58
N VAL A 771 -46.26 59.56 3.67
CA VAL A 771 -46.51 59.03 5.02
C VAL A 771 -47.93 59.34 5.50
N ILE A 772 -48.44 60.55 5.25
CA ILE A 772 -49.83 60.92 5.59
C ILE A 772 -50.81 60.00 4.87
N GLU A 773 -50.62 59.77 3.57
CA GLU A 773 -51.46 58.86 2.78
C GLU A 773 -51.41 57.41 3.31
N GLN A 774 -50.23 56.94 3.72
CA GLN A 774 -50.08 55.60 4.32
C GLN A 774 -50.75 55.51 5.69
N LEU A 775 -50.61 56.53 6.54
CA LEU A 775 -51.24 56.59 7.85
C LEU A 775 -52.77 56.66 7.76
N GLU A 776 -53.29 57.33 6.74
CA GLU A 776 -54.73 57.36 6.41
C GLU A 776 -55.22 55.98 5.97
N LYS A 777 -54.52 55.32 5.04
CA LYS A 777 -54.84 53.94 4.61
C LYS A 777 -54.78 52.93 5.75
N GLN A 778 -53.86 53.10 6.70
CA GLN A 778 -53.75 52.27 7.91
C GLN A 778 -54.80 52.62 8.98
N GLY A 779 -55.64 53.63 8.76
CA GLY A 779 -56.66 54.08 9.72
C GLY A 779 -56.09 54.68 11.00
N LYS A 780 -54.82 55.13 10.98
CA LYS A 780 -54.15 55.78 12.14
C LYS A 780 -54.38 57.29 12.16
N VAL A 781 -54.57 57.90 10.99
CA VAL A 781 -54.88 59.33 10.82
C VAL A 781 -56.16 59.46 10.01
N VAL A 782 -57.04 60.39 10.39
CA VAL A 782 -58.23 60.76 9.62
C VAL A 782 -57.99 62.12 9.00
N ARG A 783 -58.25 62.25 7.69
CA ARG A 783 -58.07 63.47 6.90
C ARG A 783 -59.43 63.97 6.41
N GLU A 784 -59.90 65.09 6.96
CA GLU A 784 -61.18 65.71 6.60
C GLU A 784 -60.98 67.22 6.39
N ASN A 785 -61.43 67.76 5.25
CA ASN A 785 -61.39 69.20 4.95
C ASN A 785 -60.01 69.89 5.16
N GLY A 786 -58.92 69.18 4.84
CA GLY A 786 -57.54 69.72 4.99
C GLY A 786 -57.00 69.70 6.43
N VAL A 787 -57.70 69.03 7.35
CA VAL A 787 -57.30 68.83 8.75
C VAL A 787 -56.97 67.36 8.98
N CYS A 788 -55.83 67.10 9.60
CA CYS A 788 -55.38 65.77 10.02
C CYS A 788 -55.61 65.61 11.53
N ARG A 789 -56.18 64.47 11.94
CA ARG A 789 -56.37 64.08 13.35
C ARG A 789 -56.00 62.62 13.60
N CYS A 790 -55.60 62.27 14.81
CA CYS A 790 -55.28 60.89 15.16
C CYS A 790 -56.58 60.07 15.34
N ALA A 791 -56.68 58.91 14.67
CA ALA A 791 -57.90 58.09 14.71
C ALA A 791 -58.18 57.47 16.10
N GLU A 792 -57.15 57.28 16.93
CA GLU A 792 -57.28 56.75 18.30
C GLU A 792 -58.14 57.65 19.22
N GLU A 793 -58.22 58.96 18.96
CA GLU A 793 -59.09 59.89 19.72
C GLU A 793 -60.54 59.89 19.23
N THR A 794 -60.83 59.37 18.03
CA THR A 794 -62.18 59.37 17.46
C THR A 794 -63.10 58.31 18.06
N ARG A 795 -62.55 57.31 18.79
CA ARG A 795 -63.35 56.30 19.52
C ARG A 795 -63.78 56.72 20.94
N ARG A 796 -63.36 57.90 21.43
CA ARG A 796 -63.68 58.42 22.77
C ARG A 796 -64.57 59.67 22.78
N ARG A 797 -65.13 60.07 21.63
CA ARG A 797 -66.15 61.11 21.55
C ARG A 797 -67.50 60.51 21.17
#